data_AF-A0AAV6U7B3-F1
#
_entry.id   AF-A0AAV6U7B3-F1
#
_cell.length_a   1.000
_cell.length_b   1.000
_cell.length_c   1.000
_cell.angle_alpha   90.00
_cell.angle_beta   90.00
_cell.angle_gamma   90.00
#
_symmetry.space_group_name_H-M   'P 1'
#
loop_
_entity.id
_entity.type
_entity.pdbx_description
1 polymer ?
#
loop_
_entity_poly.entity_id
_entity_poly.type
_entity_poly.pdbx_seq_one_letter_code
_entity_poly.pdbx_strand_id
1 'polypeptide(L)'
;MRLLEYSFVFCYLIFPVLSCKSKKGNTELLRVCYYKVGEDNLTPSKLNTTLCTHIIAGFSSVEDGVIKLGDDKKRQLYRETTSLKKKNPKLKVLLTIGGGGNNSGFSQAYNSTFNRHRQMQPEKDFVQGRSDNLPKIDSFTMFSFLSNNPAFFSAEMKNVKMRRSGRESYGDQAIGYVQLKREGNLCTVMARITPEHKVRNKPYSVTLTVDENTSEILSVECKDCTASLGGCKHAVAFIAWVHRRTEEPSPTSVANYWKKSKLSKVGTTVKFIRAKDLPSGKKTAPSIQSASNGNFLDCFLEEQNQTDCIVSRYFNGNDLVKHLSIHLLAGEFFQSNPDGSAEGFVSFCQNNMTAESCEKAEKLTQAQSRNPLWFELRHARITASKIYEASHSKTLDGSLFEVLMGSSKFRDTAAMARGRKLEGAVVKVVEKLKNIKFIASTLAILHEYDFDGLDVDWEFPVWNNAYPEDKNNFVSFLEEFYFLSKSYAHQLGKDQAILSVAVAAPVNIVQSSYNITEMAKYVNFINLMTYDFHDFHWYTPVTGSNSPLFKRSVQKGYFATLNTAWAANYWFKQGMPKNKIMVGIPTYGHSYKLISPIFHGVNAPAAGMNGDVTFTQVCKTLKAGGTRVFDNESKVPYAYHGYDWMSYEDSESMHAKANWIKSQGFGGAMTFDLNSDDWQSVCDKIPFLLHRILHQVFTT
;
A
#
# COMPACT_ATOMS: atom_id res chain seq x y z
N MET A 1 -35.48 -30.28 -50.33
CA MET A 1 -35.46 -31.73 -50.62
C MET A 1 -34.00 -32.16 -50.68
N ARG A 2 -33.54 -32.92 -49.67
CA ARG A 2 -32.30 -33.74 -49.53
C ARG A 2 -30.92 -33.05 -49.74
N LEU A 3 -30.04 -32.88 -48.74
CA LEU A 3 -29.24 -33.81 -47.89
C LEU A 3 -27.94 -34.33 -48.54
N LEU A 4 -26.82 -34.13 -47.79
CA LEU A 4 -25.52 -34.86 -47.77
C LEU A 4 -24.51 -34.50 -48.90
N GLU A 5 -23.19 -34.44 -48.74
CA GLU A 5 -22.27 -34.67 -47.61
C GLU A 5 -20.87 -34.11 -47.96
N TYR A 6 -20.04 -33.97 -46.93
CA TYR A 6 -18.66 -33.47 -46.91
C TYR A 6 -17.65 -34.40 -47.60
N SER A 7 -16.55 -33.84 -48.14
CA SER A 7 -15.21 -34.47 -48.12
C SER A 7 -14.07 -33.46 -48.31
N PHE A 8 -13.38 -33.22 -47.19
CA PHE A 8 -11.98 -32.84 -46.95
C PHE A 8 -11.05 -32.53 -48.13
N VAL A 9 -10.51 -31.29 -48.14
CA VAL A 9 -9.19 -30.97 -48.72
C VAL A 9 -8.32 -30.36 -47.61
N PHE A 10 -7.26 -31.11 -47.27
CA PHE A 10 -6.23 -30.76 -46.30
C PHE A 10 -5.27 -29.74 -46.93
N CYS A 11 -5.43 -28.45 -46.64
CA CYS A 11 -4.46 -27.42 -47.03
C CYS A 11 -3.36 -27.32 -45.95
N TYR A 12 -2.18 -27.87 -46.26
CA TYR A 12 -0.93 -27.55 -45.58
C TYR A 12 -0.58 -26.08 -45.80
N LEU A 13 -0.93 -25.22 -44.84
CA LEU A 13 -0.33 -23.89 -44.72
C LEU A 13 0.91 -23.99 -43.84
N ILE A 14 2.05 -23.86 -44.51
CA ILE A 14 3.38 -23.64 -43.95
C ILE A 14 3.30 -22.41 -43.03
N PHE A 15 3.21 -22.64 -41.72
CA PHE A 15 3.53 -21.61 -40.74
C PHE A 15 5.02 -21.31 -40.88
N PRO A 16 5.43 -20.06 -41.16
CA PRO A 16 6.81 -19.71 -40.90
C PRO A 16 6.96 -19.81 -39.38
N VAL A 17 7.76 -20.77 -38.94
CA VAL A 17 8.34 -20.77 -37.60
C VAL A 17 9.19 -19.50 -37.54
N LEU A 18 8.55 -18.40 -37.17
CA LEU A 18 9.21 -17.25 -36.57
C LEU A 18 9.79 -17.78 -35.26
N SER A 19 10.97 -18.37 -35.39
CA SER A 19 11.93 -18.45 -34.30
C SER A 19 11.99 -17.04 -33.75
N CYS A 20 11.32 -16.84 -32.62
CA CYS A 20 11.50 -15.67 -31.79
C CYS A 20 12.92 -15.81 -31.26
N LYS A 21 13.91 -15.45 -32.09
CA LYS A 21 15.21 -15.04 -31.61
C LYS A 21 14.88 -13.93 -30.64
N SER A 22 14.97 -14.21 -29.34
CA SER A 22 14.99 -13.16 -28.35
C SER A 22 16.04 -12.18 -28.86
N LYS A 23 15.62 -10.95 -29.15
CA LYS A 23 16.59 -9.88 -29.25
C LYS A 23 17.24 -9.90 -27.87
N LYS A 24 18.46 -10.44 -27.77
CA LYS A 24 19.39 -10.14 -26.68
C LYS A 24 19.57 -8.62 -26.76
N GLY A 25 18.65 -7.88 -26.15
CA GLY A 25 18.88 -6.49 -25.82
C GLY A 25 20.13 -6.52 -24.96
N ASN A 26 21.20 -5.90 -25.45
CA ASN A 26 22.44 -5.78 -24.71
C ASN A 26 22.15 -4.82 -23.55
N THR A 27 21.56 -5.32 -22.46
CA THR A 27 21.32 -4.55 -21.23
C THR A 27 22.67 -4.14 -20.69
N GLU A 28 22.96 -2.84 -20.69
CA GLU A 28 24.18 -2.28 -20.13
C GLU A 28 24.33 -2.72 -18.66
N LEU A 29 25.49 -3.29 -18.31
CA LEU A 29 25.79 -3.69 -16.94
C LEU A 29 25.94 -2.46 -16.05
N LEU A 30 25.23 -2.44 -14.93
CA LEU A 30 25.29 -1.33 -14.00
C LEU A 30 26.59 -1.39 -13.17
N ARG A 31 27.16 -0.21 -12.92
CA ARG A 31 28.31 0.02 -12.04
C ARG A 31 27.82 0.96 -10.95
N VAL A 32 27.34 0.37 -9.86
CA VAL A 32 26.74 1.09 -8.73
C VAL A 32 27.82 1.33 -7.69
N CYS A 33 28.14 2.57 -7.39
CA CYS A 33 29.26 2.90 -6.50
C CYS A 33 28.77 3.60 -5.25
N TYR A 34 29.04 3.06 -4.07
CA TYR A 34 28.81 3.78 -2.82
C TYR A 34 29.85 4.91 -2.67
N TYR A 35 29.39 6.04 -2.16
CA TYR A 35 30.21 7.20 -1.82
C TYR A 35 29.82 7.70 -0.43
N LYS A 36 30.77 7.58 0.52
CA LYS A 36 30.62 8.08 1.88
C LYS A 36 30.87 9.58 1.90
N VAL A 37 29.78 10.34 1.92
CA VAL A 37 29.77 11.79 1.81
C VAL A 37 30.37 12.43 3.05
N GLY A 38 31.44 13.20 2.84
CA GLY A 38 32.12 13.94 3.91
C GLY A 38 33.21 13.15 4.64
N GLU A 39 33.48 11.92 4.22
CA GLU A 39 34.51 11.04 4.80
C GLU A 39 35.77 10.97 3.93
N ASP A 40 36.87 10.54 4.55
CA ASP A 40 38.16 10.21 3.90
C ASP A 40 38.76 11.34 3.02
N ASN A 41 38.34 12.60 3.22
CA ASN A 41 38.74 13.78 2.43
C ASN A 41 38.47 13.68 0.91
N LEU A 42 37.60 12.75 0.51
CA LEU A 42 37.16 12.60 -0.88
C LEU A 42 35.97 13.53 -1.13
N THR A 43 36.17 14.59 -1.92
CA THR A 43 35.12 15.55 -2.29
C THR A 43 34.48 15.19 -3.63
N PRO A 44 33.21 15.58 -3.89
CA PRO A 44 32.51 15.24 -5.13
C PRO A 44 33.25 15.72 -6.39
N SER A 45 33.96 16.85 -6.30
CA SER A 45 34.77 17.41 -7.38
C SER A 45 35.88 16.47 -7.90
N LYS A 46 36.36 15.54 -7.06
CA LYS A 46 37.40 14.56 -7.39
C LYS A 46 36.84 13.26 -8.00
N LEU A 47 35.52 13.06 -7.96
CA LEU A 47 34.89 11.87 -8.50
C LEU A 47 34.91 11.89 -10.04
N ASN A 48 35.27 10.76 -10.64
CA ASN A 48 35.17 10.57 -12.07
C ASN A 48 33.77 10.05 -12.44
N THR A 49 32.98 10.88 -13.11
CA THR A 49 31.57 10.63 -13.44
C THR A 49 31.34 9.54 -14.49
N THR A 50 32.39 9.00 -15.10
CA THR A 50 32.30 7.95 -16.14
C THR A 50 32.48 6.53 -15.59
N LEU A 51 33.10 6.39 -14.41
CA LEU A 51 33.39 5.08 -13.84
C LEU A 51 32.11 4.38 -13.38
N CYS A 52 31.18 5.14 -12.83
CA CYS A 52 29.92 4.64 -12.28
C CYS A 52 28.73 5.00 -13.18
N THR A 53 27.76 4.09 -13.30
CA THR A 53 26.44 4.43 -13.88
C THR A 53 25.53 5.03 -12.82
N HIS A 54 25.67 4.56 -11.57
CA HIS A 54 24.93 5.03 -10.41
C HIS A 54 25.91 5.33 -9.27
N ILE A 55 25.74 6.47 -8.60
CA ILE A 55 26.40 6.78 -7.34
C ILE A 55 25.34 6.73 -6.24
N ILE A 56 25.61 5.94 -5.20
CA ILE A 56 24.81 5.92 -3.98
C ILE A 56 25.53 6.80 -2.95
N ALA A 57 24.96 7.97 -2.68
CA ALA A 57 25.54 8.96 -1.78
C ALA A 57 24.95 8.82 -0.38
N GLY A 58 25.79 8.61 0.62
CA GLY A 58 25.36 8.32 1.98
C GLY A 58 26.38 8.63 3.08
N PHE A 59 26.11 8.23 4.32
CA PHE A 59 24.82 7.72 4.80
C PHE A 59 24.00 8.83 5.47
N SER A 60 22.70 8.82 5.25
CA SER A 60 21.74 9.67 5.98
C SER A 60 21.00 8.84 7.03
N SER A 61 20.68 9.45 8.18
CA SER A 61 19.96 8.78 9.27
C SER A 61 18.45 8.96 9.11
N VAL A 62 17.69 8.03 9.71
CA VAL A 62 16.24 8.16 9.88
C VAL A 62 15.96 8.43 11.34
N GLU A 63 15.39 9.59 11.64
CA GLU A 63 15.04 10.03 13.00
C GLU A 63 13.59 10.49 13.02
N ASP A 64 12.79 9.99 13.97
CA ASP A 64 11.36 10.30 14.12
C ASP A 64 10.54 10.14 12.82
N GLY A 65 10.89 9.15 11.99
CA GLY A 65 10.23 8.90 10.71
C GLY A 65 10.50 9.99 9.67
N VAL A 66 11.66 10.66 9.72
CA VAL A 66 12.12 11.63 8.71
C VAL A 66 13.62 11.43 8.43
N ILE A 67 14.03 11.63 7.17
CA ILE A 67 15.44 11.57 6.79
C ILE A 67 16.19 12.80 7.30
N LYS A 68 17.35 12.59 7.90
CA LYS A 68 18.29 13.64 8.31
C LYS A 68 19.55 13.56 7.45
N LEU A 69 19.79 14.63 6.68
CA LEU A 69 20.96 14.74 5.81
C LEU A 69 22.25 15.19 6.54
N GLY A 70 22.17 15.48 7.84
CA GLY A 70 23.29 16.01 8.62
C GLY A 70 23.41 17.54 8.58
N ASP A 71 24.61 18.03 8.88
CA ASP A 71 24.92 19.45 8.97
C ASP A 71 24.89 20.17 7.61
N ASP A 72 25.08 21.50 7.61
CA ASP A 72 25.07 22.29 6.37
C ASP A 72 26.18 21.87 5.40
N LYS A 73 27.34 21.45 5.93
CA LYS A 73 28.47 20.99 5.12
C LYS A 73 28.13 19.70 4.37
N LYS A 74 27.53 18.71 5.05
CA LYS A 74 27.10 17.45 4.43
C LYS A 74 25.98 17.67 3.43
N ARG A 75 25.01 18.55 3.74
CA ARG A 75 23.96 18.98 2.80
C ARG A 75 24.53 19.62 1.54
N GLN A 76 25.55 20.47 1.68
CA GLN A 76 26.24 21.06 0.53
C GLN A 76 26.95 19.99 -0.31
N LEU A 77 27.63 19.03 0.32
CA LEU A 77 28.27 17.92 -0.40
C LEU A 77 27.26 17.03 -1.14
N TYR A 78 26.05 16.82 -0.60
CA TYR A 78 24.98 16.14 -1.34
C TYR A 78 24.58 16.90 -2.61
N ARG A 79 24.41 18.23 -2.53
CA ARG A 79 24.10 19.08 -3.72
C ARG A 79 25.23 19.04 -4.75
N GLU A 80 26.48 19.06 -4.29
CA GLU A 80 27.64 18.93 -5.17
C GLU A 80 27.69 17.55 -5.85
N THR A 81 27.34 16.49 -5.13
CA THR A 81 27.28 15.12 -5.66
C THR A 81 26.21 14.98 -6.73
N THR A 82 24.99 15.47 -6.49
CA THR A 82 23.93 15.44 -7.52
C THR A 82 24.24 16.36 -8.71
N SER A 83 25.00 17.44 -8.49
CA SER A 83 25.46 18.32 -9.58
C SER A 83 26.42 17.66 -10.57
N LEU A 84 27.03 16.51 -10.22
CA LEU A 84 27.89 15.73 -11.12
C LEU A 84 27.15 15.27 -12.38
N LYS A 85 25.82 15.15 -12.32
CA LYS A 85 24.96 14.86 -13.47
C LYS A 85 25.03 15.95 -14.55
N LYS A 86 25.42 17.19 -14.21
CA LYS A 86 25.69 18.24 -15.20
C LYS A 86 26.91 17.91 -16.08
N LYS A 87 27.89 17.19 -15.53
CA LYS A 87 29.07 16.72 -16.28
C LYS A 87 28.78 15.44 -17.07
N ASN A 88 27.93 14.56 -16.51
CA ASN A 88 27.49 13.34 -17.19
C ASN A 88 25.97 13.16 -17.00
N PRO A 89 25.12 13.58 -17.96
CA PRO A 89 23.67 13.48 -17.84
C PRO A 89 23.11 12.05 -17.73
N LYS A 90 23.92 11.03 -18.07
CA LYS A 90 23.54 9.61 -17.92
C LYS A 90 23.76 9.09 -16.49
N LEU A 91 24.59 9.76 -15.69
CA LEU A 91 24.85 9.38 -14.31
C LEU A 91 23.57 9.53 -13.49
N LYS A 92 23.26 8.51 -12.68
CA LYS A 92 22.18 8.56 -11.69
C LYS A 92 22.76 8.67 -10.30
N VAL A 93 22.17 9.50 -9.45
CA VAL A 93 22.62 9.67 -8.06
C VAL A 93 21.47 9.36 -7.13
N LEU A 94 21.65 8.36 -6.26
CA LEU A 94 20.66 7.97 -5.25
C LEU A 94 21.13 8.44 -3.87
N LEU A 95 20.16 8.78 -3.02
CA LEU A 95 20.39 8.99 -1.60
C LEU A 95 20.26 7.64 -0.88
N THR A 96 21.22 7.26 -0.03
CA THR A 96 21.06 6.10 0.85
C THR A 96 20.72 6.48 2.29
N ILE A 97 19.83 5.70 2.88
CA ILE A 97 19.40 5.78 4.28
C ILE A 97 19.79 4.50 5.02
N GLY A 98 20.27 4.62 6.25
CA GLY A 98 20.64 3.47 7.09
C GLY A 98 22.15 3.18 7.11
N GLY A 99 22.51 1.90 7.05
CA GLY A 99 23.87 1.37 7.17
C GLY A 99 24.24 0.92 8.58
N GLY A 100 25.32 0.14 8.69
CA GLY A 100 25.84 -0.46 9.93
C GLY A 100 25.94 0.52 11.11
N GLY A 101 24.92 0.54 11.96
CA GLY A 101 24.82 1.40 13.14
C GLY A 101 23.68 2.43 13.16
N ASN A 102 23.01 2.69 12.02
CA ASN A 102 21.97 3.72 11.88
C ASN A 102 20.56 3.15 11.59
N ASN A 103 20.24 1.98 12.16
CA ASN A 103 19.00 1.24 11.85
C ASN A 103 17.80 1.51 12.79
N SER A 104 18.00 2.27 13.88
CA SER A 104 17.00 2.43 14.95
C SER A 104 15.70 3.13 14.50
N GLY A 105 15.77 3.93 13.43
CA GLY A 105 14.64 4.67 12.88
C GLY A 105 13.69 3.87 12.00
N PHE A 106 14.13 2.74 11.41
CA PHE A 106 13.32 1.98 10.46
C PHE A 106 12.12 1.31 11.14
N SER A 107 12.34 0.43 12.11
CA SER A 107 11.24 -0.26 12.80
C SER A 107 10.27 0.72 13.47
N GLN A 108 10.75 1.82 14.04
CA GLN A 108 9.89 2.86 14.65
C GLN A 108 9.03 3.60 13.64
N ALA A 109 9.58 3.88 12.46
CA ALA A 109 8.79 4.45 11.38
C ALA A 109 7.64 3.50 11.01
N TYR A 110 7.89 2.19 10.87
CA TYR A 110 6.89 1.25 10.33
C TYR A 110 5.95 0.61 11.36
N ASN A 111 6.33 0.52 12.65
CA ASN A 111 5.48 -0.04 13.70
C ASN A 111 4.44 0.96 14.19
N SER A 112 3.43 1.18 13.35
CA SER A 112 2.17 1.76 13.76
C SER A 112 1.10 0.67 13.90
N THR A 113 0.23 0.84 14.89
CA THR A 113 -0.78 -0.08 15.44
C THR A 113 -1.72 -0.74 14.43
N PHE A 114 -1.71 -0.34 13.15
CA PHE A 114 -2.65 -0.75 12.11
C PHE A 114 -2.36 -2.14 11.50
N ASN A 115 -1.11 -2.63 11.53
CA ASN A 115 -0.79 -3.97 11.00
C ASN A 115 -1.35 -5.13 11.83
N ARG A 116 -1.83 -4.86 13.06
CA ARG A 116 -2.59 -5.82 13.87
C ARG A 116 -3.96 -6.19 13.30
N HIS A 117 -4.51 -5.45 12.33
CA HIS A 117 -5.87 -5.68 11.83
C HIS A 117 -5.95 -6.43 10.50
N ARG A 118 -4.81 -6.64 9.81
CA ARG A 118 -4.75 -7.39 8.55
C ARG A 118 -4.37 -8.87 8.71
N GLN A 119 -3.88 -9.30 9.87
CA GLN A 119 -3.46 -10.67 10.11
C GLN A 119 -4.36 -11.32 11.17
N MET A 120 -5.52 -11.83 10.74
CA MET A 120 -6.32 -12.75 11.52
C MET A 120 -5.98 -14.18 11.07
N GLN A 121 -5.82 -15.10 12.01
CA GLN A 121 -5.80 -16.53 11.68
C GLN A 121 -7.23 -16.99 11.33
N PRO A 122 -7.41 -17.81 10.29
CA PRO A 122 -8.73 -18.30 9.91
C PRO A 122 -9.38 -19.06 11.07
N GLU A 123 -10.69 -18.89 11.24
CA GLU A 123 -11.47 -19.70 12.19
C GLU A 123 -11.40 -21.19 11.79
N LYS A 124 -11.54 -22.09 12.75
CA LYS A 124 -11.46 -23.54 12.51
C LYS A 124 -12.44 -23.94 11.39
N ASP A 125 -11.94 -24.65 10.38
CA ASP A 125 -12.65 -25.10 9.19
C ASP A 125 -13.06 -24.00 8.17
N PHE A 126 -12.59 -22.76 8.34
CA PHE A 126 -12.76 -21.69 7.36
C PHE A 126 -11.50 -21.54 6.49
N VAL A 127 -11.70 -21.28 5.20
CA VAL A 127 -10.64 -20.95 4.24
C VAL A 127 -10.70 -19.49 3.85
N GLN A 128 -9.56 -18.92 3.42
CA GLN A 128 -9.50 -17.53 2.97
C GLN A 128 -10.41 -17.31 1.74
N GLY A 129 -11.24 -16.27 1.79
CA GLY A 129 -12.06 -15.85 0.65
C GLY A 129 -11.24 -15.13 -0.42
N ARG A 130 -11.46 -15.52 -1.67
CA ARG A 130 -10.82 -15.04 -2.89
C ARG A 130 -11.88 -14.97 -4.00
N SER A 131 -11.69 -14.13 -5.02
CA SER A 131 -12.68 -13.95 -6.08
C SER A 131 -13.05 -15.24 -6.82
N ASP A 132 -12.14 -16.22 -6.85
CA ASP A 132 -12.33 -17.53 -7.50
C ASP A 132 -13.08 -18.56 -6.64
N ASN A 133 -13.19 -18.35 -5.32
CA ASN A 133 -13.78 -19.32 -4.39
C ASN A 133 -14.98 -18.79 -3.60
N LEU A 134 -15.39 -17.54 -3.81
CA LEU A 134 -16.62 -16.96 -3.26
C LEU A 134 -17.87 -17.54 -3.95
N PRO A 135 -19.01 -17.62 -3.23
CA PRO A 135 -20.26 -18.09 -3.83
C PRO A 135 -20.75 -17.08 -4.87
N LYS A 136 -21.14 -17.55 -6.06
CA LYS A 136 -21.58 -16.65 -7.13
C LYS A 136 -22.94 -16.03 -6.79
N ILE A 137 -22.97 -14.71 -6.72
CA ILE A 137 -24.19 -13.94 -6.48
C ILE A 137 -24.33 -12.98 -7.64
N ASP A 138 -25.38 -13.14 -8.45
CA ASP A 138 -25.69 -12.17 -9.49
C ASP A 138 -26.53 -11.00 -8.96
N SER A 139 -26.72 -9.99 -9.79
CA SER A 139 -27.48 -8.80 -9.40
C SER A 139 -28.94 -9.11 -9.11
N PHE A 140 -29.55 -10.08 -9.81
CA PHE A 140 -30.95 -10.46 -9.60
C PHE A 140 -31.14 -11.15 -8.26
N THR A 141 -30.26 -12.07 -7.87
CA THR A 141 -30.25 -12.71 -6.55
C THR A 141 -30.10 -11.67 -5.44
N MET A 142 -29.14 -10.74 -5.59
CA MET A 142 -28.95 -9.66 -4.62
C MET A 142 -30.21 -8.81 -4.47
N PHE A 143 -30.81 -8.35 -5.57
CA PHE A 143 -31.99 -7.49 -5.53
C PHE A 143 -33.24 -8.23 -5.05
N SER A 144 -33.44 -9.48 -5.45
CA SER A 144 -34.52 -10.35 -4.99
C SER A 144 -34.47 -10.55 -3.48
N PHE A 145 -33.28 -10.84 -2.94
CA PHE A 145 -33.09 -10.95 -1.49
C PHE A 145 -33.44 -9.63 -0.78
N LEU A 146 -32.96 -8.50 -1.28
CA LEU A 146 -33.24 -7.18 -0.69
C LEU A 146 -34.70 -6.76 -0.81
N SER A 147 -35.40 -7.15 -1.88
CA SER A 147 -36.81 -6.81 -2.12
C SER A 147 -37.79 -7.71 -1.38
N ASN A 148 -37.37 -8.91 -0.99
CA ASN A 148 -38.21 -9.87 -0.27
C ASN A 148 -37.92 -9.91 1.23
N ASN A 149 -36.85 -9.25 1.70
CA ASN A 149 -36.48 -9.21 3.11
C ASN A 149 -36.96 -7.90 3.80
N PRO A 150 -37.97 -7.97 4.71
CA PRO A 150 -38.56 -6.79 5.36
C PRO A 150 -37.55 -5.89 6.09
N ALA A 151 -36.43 -6.45 6.56
CA ALA A 151 -35.39 -5.69 7.26
C ALA A 151 -34.75 -4.61 6.37
N PHE A 152 -34.85 -4.71 5.04
CA PHE A 152 -34.30 -3.75 4.08
C PHE A 152 -35.35 -2.79 3.51
N PHE A 153 -36.61 -2.83 3.97
CA PHE A 153 -37.70 -2.08 3.33
C PHE A 153 -37.78 -0.60 3.71
N SER A 154 -37.03 -0.16 4.73
CA SER A 154 -37.05 1.23 5.16
C SER A 154 -36.68 2.19 4.02
N ALA A 155 -37.37 3.34 3.94
CA ALA A 155 -37.09 4.36 2.93
C ALA A 155 -35.62 4.84 2.96
N GLU A 156 -35.02 4.86 4.15
CA GLU A 156 -33.60 5.17 4.35
C GLU A 156 -32.68 4.11 3.74
N MET A 157 -33.03 2.81 3.84
CA MET A 157 -32.31 1.75 3.13
C MET A 157 -32.44 1.91 1.62
N LYS A 158 -33.66 2.04 1.11
CA LYS A 158 -33.95 2.07 -0.33
C LYS A 158 -33.26 3.23 -1.07
N ASN A 159 -33.13 4.40 -0.43
CA ASN A 159 -32.58 5.60 -1.10
C ASN A 159 -31.14 5.95 -0.71
N VAL A 160 -30.84 6.01 0.58
CA VAL A 160 -29.58 6.63 1.06
C VAL A 160 -28.55 5.59 1.45
N LYS A 161 -28.91 4.59 2.26
CA LYS A 161 -27.95 3.60 2.76
C LYS A 161 -27.52 2.62 1.67
N MET A 162 -28.45 2.17 0.81
CA MET A 162 -28.10 1.35 -0.37
C MET A 162 -27.11 2.09 -1.27
N ARG A 163 -27.43 3.35 -1.62
CA ARG A 163 -26.57 4.18 -2.46
C ARG A 163 -25.23 4.50 -1.82
N ARG A 164 -25.15 4.66 -0.50
CA ARG A 164 -23.90 5.03 0.19
C ARG A 164 -23.01 3.83 0.47
N SER A 165 -23.57 2.76 1.01
CA SER A 165 -22.85 1.59 1.49
C SER A 165 -22.64 0.51 0.42
N GLY A 166 -23.44 0.52 -0.66
CA GLY A 166 -23.22 -0.32 -1.82
C GLY A 166 -22.12 0.18 -2.77
N ARG A 167 -21.50 1.35 -2.52
CA ARG A 167 -20.43 1.89 -3.36
C ARG A 167 -19.20 1.00 -3.36
N GLU A 168 -18.55 0.90 -4.52
CA GLU A 168 -17.30 0.17 -4.73
C GLU A 168 -16.21 0.65 -3.77
N SER A 169 -15.94 1.96 -3.78
CA SER A 169 -14.96 2.60 -2.91
C SER A 169 -15.21 2.34 -1.41
N TYR A 170 -16.48 2.25 -0.99
CA TYR A 170 -16.83 1.98 0.39
C TYR A 170 -16.55 0.51 0.75
N GLY A 171 -16.97 -0.43 -0.10
CA GLY A 171 -16.74 -1.86 0.15
C GLY A 171 -15.26 -2.21 0.22
N ASP A 172 -14.46 -1.71 -0.71
CA ASP A 172 -13.02 -2.01 -0.77
C ASP A 172 -12.20 -1.39 0.36
N GLN A 173 -12.69 -0.30 0.95
CA GLN A 173 -12.06 0.33 2.11
C GLN A 173 -12.57 -0.21 3.45
N ALA A 174 -13.86 -0.59 3.52
CA ALA A 174 -14.51 -0.97 4.77
C ALA A 174 -14.39 -2.47 5.09
N ILE A 175 -14.26 -3.32 4.08
CA ILE A 175 -14.23 -4.79 4.27
C ILE A 175 -12.79 -5.24 4.50
N GLY A 176 -12.56 -5.86 5.64
CA GLY A 176 -11.28 -6.44 6.03
C GLY A 176 -11.12 -7.89 5.57
N TYR A 177 -10.48 -8.72 6.40
CA TYR A 177 -10.29 -10.13 6.11
C TYR A 177 -11.64 -10.85 5.87
N VAL A 178 -11.69 -11.65 4.80
CA VAL A 178 -12.85 -12.45 4.40
C VAL A 178 -12.46 -13.93 4.41
N GLN A 179 -13.32 -14.74 4.98
CA GLN A 179 -13.17 -16.20 5.05
C GLN A 179 -14.50 -16.87 4.71
N LEU A 180 -14.45 -18.12 4.26
CA LEU A 180 -15.65 -18.89 3.94
C LEU A 180 -15.53 -20.35 4.37
N LYS A 181 -16.68 -20.97 4.60
CA LYS A 181 -16.83 -22.38 4.92
C LYS A 181 -17.96 -22.96 4.08
N ARG A 182 -17.75 -24.15 3.53
CA ARG A 182 -18.77 -24.92 2.79
C ARG A 182 -19.21 -26.12 3.60
N GLU A 183 -20.51 -26.28 3.77
CA GLU A 183 -21.15 -27.42 4.42
C GLU A 183 -22.27 -27.94 3.51
N GLY A 184 -22.00 -28.97 2.72
CA GLY A 184 -22.91 -29.44 1.67
C GLY A 184 -23.10 -28.36 0.59
N ASN A 185 -24.36 -27.92 0.38
CA ASN A 185 -24.72 -26.89 -0.59
C ASN A 185 -24.64 -25.46 -0.01
N LEU A 186 -24.36 -25.32 1.29
CA LEU A 186 -24.35 -24.03 1.96
C LEU A 186 -22.93 -23.46 2.01
N CYS A 187 -22.77 -22.24 1.50
CA CYS A 187 -21.54 -21.46 1.63
C CYS A 187 -21.75 -20.31 2.62
N THR A 188 -21.07 -20.37 3.76
CA THR A 188 -21.04 -19.30 4.76
C THR A 188 -19.82 -18.43 4.55
N VAL A 189 -20.00 -17.16 4.21
CA VAL A 189 -18.94 -16.17 4.05
C VAL A 189 -18.96 -15.21 5.24
N MET A 190 -17.81 -15.02 5.87
CA MET A 190 -17.63 -14.13 7.03
C MET A 190 -16.62 -13.04 6.72
N ALA A 191 -16.92 -11.82 7.15
CA ALA A 191 -16.01 -10.68 7.05
C ALA A 191 -16.08 -9.75 8.26
N ARG A 192 -15.00 -9.01 8.48
CA ARG A 192 -14.95 -7.89 9.42
C ARG A 192 -15.12 -6.57 8.68
N ILE A 193 -16.08 -5.75 9.11
CA ILE A 193 -16.41 -4.49 8.44
C ILE A 193 -16.14 -3.32 9.38
N THR A 194 -15.33 -2.37 8.91
CA THR A 194 -14.98 -1.15 9.62
C THR A 194 -15.49 0.07 8.85
N PRO A 195 -16.46 0.82 9.36
CA PRO A 195 -17.01 1.97 8.64
C PRO A 195 -15.99 3.10 8.43
N GLU A 196 -16.00 3.70 7.24
CA GLU A 196 -15.10 4.78 6.74
C GLU A 196 -14.91 5.98 7.70
N HIS A 197 -15.84 6.23 8.64
CA HIS A 197 -15.81 7.42 9.50
C HIS A 197 -15.53 7.15 10.99
N LYS A 198 -15.15 5.93 11.40
CA LYS A 198 -14.97 5.60 12.83
C LYS A 198 -13.81 4.63 13.09
N VAL A 199 -12.59 5.09 12.81
CA VAL A 199 -11.30 4.37 12.93
C VAL A 199 -10.98 3.83 14.35
N ARG A 200 -11.79 4.15 15.37
CA ARG A 200 -11.59 3.70 16.76
C ARG A 200 -12.59 2.64 17.26
N ASN A 201 -13.55 2.18 16.46
CA ASN A 201 -14.56 1.22 16.95
C ASN A 201 -14.31 -0.22 16.51
N LYS A 202 -14.80 -1.14 17.36
CA LYS A 202 -14.83 -2.59 17.17
C LYS A 202 -15.25 -2.94 15.72
N PRO A 203 -14.48 -3.75 14.99
CA PRO A 203 -14.85 -4.21 13.67
C PRO A 203 -16.11 -5.10 13.76
N TYR A 204 -17.08 -4.84 12.89
CA TYR A 204 -18.35 -5.55 12.90
C TYR A 204 -18.22 -6.87 12.16
N SER A 205 -18.55 -7.99 12.82
CA SER A 205 -18.63 -9.31 12.19
C SER A 205 -19.90 -9.40 11.38
N VAL A 206 -19.75 -9.59 10.08
CA VAL A 206 -20.87 -9.83 9.17
C VAL A 206 -20.73 -11.23 8.59
N THR A 207 -21.84 -11.97 8.58
CA THR A 207 -21.94 -13.34 8.06
C THR A 207 -23.00 -13.35 6.97
N LEU A 208 -22.67 -13.96 5.84
CA LEU A 208 -23.53 -14.12 4.66
C LEU A 208 -23.64 -15.61 4.38
N THR A 209 -24.86 -16.13 4.25
CA THR A 209 -25.11 -17.54 3.92
C THR A 209 -25.78 -17.62 2.56
N VAL A 210 -25.20 -18.41 1.66
CA VAL A 210 -25.68 -18.61 0.30
C VAL A 210 -25.91 -20.10 0.06
N ASP A 211 -27.05 -20.45 -0.52
CA ASP A 211 -27.27 -21.77 -1.09
C ASP A 211 -26.69 -21.79 -2.51
N GLU A 212 -25.58 -22.51 -2.70
CA GLU A 212 -24.90 -22.57 -4.00
C GLU A 212 -25.67 -23.41 -5.03
N ASN A 213 -26.62 -24.26 -4.62
CA ASN A 213 -27.42 -25.08 -5.53
C ASN A 213 -28.57 -24.28 -6.15
N THR A 214 -29.25 -23.46 -5.35
CA THR A 214 -30.31 -22.55 -5.84
C THR A 214 -29.77 -21.19 -6.26
N SER A 215 -28.51 -20.87 -5.94
CA SER A 215 -27.89 -19.56 -6.13
C SER A 215 -28.66 -18.43 -5.42
N GLU A 216 -29.19 -18.73 -4.23
CA GLU A 216 -29.99 -17.80 -3.41
C GLU A 216 -29.25 -17.36 -2.15
N ILE A 217 -29.36 -16.07 -1.80
CA ILE A 217 -28.90 -15.57 -0.50
C ILE A 217 -29.95 -15.95 0.54
N LEU A 218 -29.56 -16.74 1.54
CA LEU A 218 -30.45 -17.16 2.62
C LEU A 218 -30.48 -16.12 3.76
N SER A 219 -29.31 -15.62 4.16
CA SER A 219 -29.22 -14.66 5.27
C SER A 219 -27.99 -13.75 5.19
N VAL A 220 -28.12 -12.55 5.76
CA VAL A 220 -27.00 -11.64 6.05
C VAL A 220 -27.16 -11.06 7.45
N GLU A 221 -26.20 -11.33 8.32
CA GLU A 221 -26.29 -10.99 9.73
C GLU A 221 -25.07 -10.20 10.18
N CYS A 222 -25.29 -9.12 10.92
CA CYS A 222 -24.21 -8.33 11.50
C CYS A 222 -24.22 -8.48 13.02
N LYS A 223 -23.40 -9.40 13.53
CA LYS A 223 -23.40 -9.85 14.94
C LYS A 223 -23.11 -8.74 15.96
N ASP A 224 -22.45 -7.68 15.51
CA ASP A 224 -21.96 -6.61 16.38
C ASP A 224 -22.79 -5.32 16.31
N CYS A 225 -23.89 -5.28 15.56
CA CYS A 225 -24.72 -4.06 15.43
C CYS A 225 -26.11 -4.24 16.04
N THR A 226 -26.73 -3.12 16.45
CA THR A 226 -28.09 -3.07 17.02
C THR A 226 -29.18 -3.51 16.03
N ALA A 227 -28.89 -3.58 14.73
CA ALA A 227 -29.74 -4.15 13.69
C ALA A 227 -29.18 -5.51 13.24
N SER A 228 -29.01 -6.43 14.20
CA SER A 228 -28.32 -7.71 14.02
C SER A 228 -29.02 -8.67 13.05
N LEU A 229 -30.35 -8.61 12.98
CA LEU A 229 -31.23 -9.47 12.17
C LEU A 229 -31.34 -9.06 10.68
N GLY A 230 -30.57 -8.08 10.22
CA GLY A 230 -30.63 -7.54 8.86
C GLY A 230 -31.02 -6.06 8.82
N GLY A 231 -30.84 -5.40 7.66
CA GLY A 231 -31.17 -3.98 7.49
C GLY A 231 -30.10 -2.98 7.95
N CYS A 232 -28.90 -3.45 8.28
CA CYS A 232 -27.78 -2.58 8.63
C CYS A 232 -26.92 -2.21 7.41
N LYS A 233 -26.22 -1.07 7.50
CA LYS A 233 -25.31 -0.61 6.44
C LYS A 233 -24.15 -1.59 6.15
N HIS A 234 -23.75 -2.39 7.15
CA HIS A 234 -22.66 -3.35 7.02
C HIS A 234 -23.08 -4.55 6.17
N ALA A 235 -24.32 -5.05 6.37
CA ALA A 235 -24.91 -6.12 5.57
C ALA A 235 -25.03 -5.72 4.09
N VAL A 236 -25.51 -4.50 3.83
CA VAL A 236 -25.59 -3.95 2.46
C VAL A 236 -24.22 -3.85 1.81
N ALA A 237 -23.22 -3.33 2.53
CA ALA A 237 -21.86 -3.21 2.02
C ALA A 237 -21.26 -4.57 1.70
N PHE A 238 -21.53 -5.58 2.54
CA PHE A 238 -20.99 -6.91 2.37
C PHE A 238 -21.58 -7.63 1.16
N ILE A 239 -22.91 -7.67 1.04
CA ILE A 239 -23.57 -8.33 -0.11
C ILE A 239 -23.14 -7.67 -1.42
N ALA A 240 -23.15 -6.33 -1.47
CA ALA A 240 -22.76 -5.59 -2.66
C ALA A 240 -21.28 -5.84 -3.03
N TRP A 241 -20.42 -6.08 -2.05
CA TRP A 241 -19.02 -6.42 -2.29
C TRP A 241 -18.83 -7.86 -2.76
N VAL A 242 -19.50 -8.84 -2.15
CA VAL A 242 -19.41 -10.26 -2.56
C VAL A 242 -19.90 -10.42 -3.99
N HIS A 243 -21.07 -9.85 -4.32
CA HIS A 243 -21.59 -9.81 -5.69
C HIS A 243 -20.53 -9.32 -6.68
N ARG A 244 -19.95 -8.14 -6.45
CA ARG A 244 -18.91 -7.58 -7.34
C ARG A 244 -17.68 -8.49 -7.48
N ARG A 245 -17.18 -9.05 -6.37
CA ARG A 245 -15.98 -9.90 -6.39
C ARG A 245 -16.21 -11.22 -7.11
N THR A 246 -17.45 -11.70 -7.14
CA THR A 246 -17.82 -12.93 -7.86
C THR A 246 -18.03 -12.73 -9.36
N GLU A 247 -18.11 -11.48 -9.83
CA GLU A 247 -18.19 -11.12 -11.25
C GLU A 247 -16.82 -10.87 -11.91
N GLU A 248 -15.72 -10.95 -11.15
CA GLU A 248 -14.36 -10.78 -11.67
C GLU A 248 -13.70 -12.13 -12.02
N PRO A 249 -13.30 -12.43 -13.27
CA PRO A 249 -13.49 -11.62 -14.49
C PRO A 249 -14.72 -12.08 -15.30
N SER A 250 -15.32 -11.14 -16.03
CA SER A 250 -16.48 -11.42 -16.88
C SER A 250 -16.22 -12.59 -17.85
N PRO A 251 -17.26 -13.32 -18.31
CA PRO A 251 -17.15 -14.33 -19.38
C PRO A 251 -16.56 -13.80 -20.72
N THR A 252 -16.32 -12.50 -20.84
CA THR A 252 -15.78 -11.84 -22.04
C THR A 252 -14.37 -11.27 -21.87
N SER A 253 -13.66 -11.60 -20.79
CA SER A 253 -12.28 -11.14 -20.60
C SER A 253 -11.29 -11.93 -21.45
N VAL A 254 -11.27 -11.66 -22.76
CA VAL A 254 -10.07 -11.87 -23.58
C VAL A 254 -9.20 -10.63 -23.44
N ALA A 255 -7.92 -10.87 -23.13
CA ALA A 255 -6.88 -9.87 -22.94
C ALA A 255 -6.72 -8.95 -24.17
N ASN A 256 -7.14 -7.69 -24.04
CA ASN A 256 -6.62 -6.62 -24.90
C ASN A 256 -6.67 -5.28 -24.18
N TYR A 257 -5.50 -4.79 -23.74
CA TYR A 257 -5.32 -3.69 -22.79
C TYR A 257 -5.59 -2.28 -23.35
N TRP A 258 -5.84 -2.14 -24.66
CA TRP A 258 -5.83 -0.82 -25.33
C TRP A 258 -7.19 -0.35 -25.86
N LYS A 259 -8.26 -1.12 -25.65
CA LYS A 259 -9.61 -0.69 -26.01
C LYS A 259 -10.63 -1.43 -25.16
N LYS A 260 -11.39 -0.70 -24.33
CA LYS A 260 -12.60 -1.28 -23.69
C LYS A 260 -13.49 -1.84 -24.78
N SER A 261 -13.75 -3.14 -24.74
CA SER A 261 -14.70 -3.81 -25.64
C SER A 261 -16.04 -3.09 -25.58
N LYS A 262 -16.68 -2.80 -26.73
CA LYS A 262 -18.06 -2.27 -26.74
C LYS A 262 -19.03 -3.19 -25.99
N LEU A 263 -18.73 -4.49 -25.91
CA LEU A 263 -19.50 -5.48 -25.13
C LEU A 263 -19.22 -5.42 -23.63
N SER A 264 -18.09 -4.86 -23.16
CA SER A 264 -17.87 -4.61 -21.73
C SER A 264 -18.85 -3.57 -21.17
N LYS A 265 -19.58 -2.85 -22.02
CA LYS A 265 -20.69 -1.99 -21.62
C LYS A 265 -22.00 -2.73 -21.41
N VAL A 266 -22.17 -3.91 -21.99
CA VAL A 266 -23.46 -4.63 -22.08
C VAL A 266 -23.89 -5.23 -20.74
N GLY A 267 -22.96 -5.47 -19.79
CA GLY A 267 -23.31 -5.76 -18.38
C GLY A 267 -23.39 -4.52 -17.47
N THR A 268 -22.74 -3.42 -17.85
CA THR A 268 -22.70 -2.18 -17.03
C THR A 268 -23.87 -1.22 -17.29
N THR A 269 -24.75 -1.53 -18.24
CA THR A 269 -25.80 -0.60 -18.70
C THR A 269 -27.13 -0.77 -17.97
N VAL A 270 -27.34 -1.85 -17.22
CA VAL A 270 -28.45 -1.95 -16.25
C VAL A 270 -27.93 -1.64 -14.85
N LYS A 271 -27.37 -0.44 -14.67
CA LYS A 271 -27.01 0.09 -13.34
C LYS A 271 -28.21 0.66 -12.58
N PHE A 272 -29.34 0.82 -13.26
CA PHE A 272 -30.59 1.31 -12.70
C PHE A 272 -31.76 0.62 -13.40
N ILE A 273 -32.70 0.11 -12.60
CA ILE A 273 -34.04 -0.24 -13.05
C ILE A 273 -34.80 1.09 -13.12
N ARG A 274 -35.29 1.50 -14.30
CA ARG A 274 -36.18 2.67 -14.38
C ARG A 274 -37.51 2.27 -13.75
N ALA A 275 -38.31 3.21 -13.24
CA ALA A 275 -39.61 2.88 -12.64
C ALA A 275 -40.52 2.03 -13.56
N LYS A 276 -40.35 2.14 -14.89
CA LYS A 276 -41.04 1.33 -15.91
C LYS A 276 -40.54 -0.11 -16.06
N ASP A 277 -39.34 -0.41 -15.55
CA ASP A 277 -38.70 -1.72 -15.61
C ASP A 277 -39.04 -2.53 -14.32
N LEU A 278 -39.73 -1.92 -13.33
CA LEU A 278 -40.40 -2.62 -12.23
C LEU A 278 -41.71 -3.24 -12.76
N PRO A 279 -42.12 -4.44 -12.31
CA PRO A 279 -43.40 -5.01 -12.68
C PRO A 279 -44.52 -4.06 -12.21
N SER A 280 -45.11 -3.31 -13.14
CA SER A 280 -46.32 -2.55 -12.85
C SER A 280 -47.45 -3.56 -12.68
N GLY A 281 -47.94 -3.72 -11.46
CA GLY A 281 -49.27 -4.26 -11.25
C GLY A 281 -50.23 -3.39 -12.05
N LYS A 282 -50.77 -3.92 -13.15
CA LYS A 282 -51.69 -3.19 -14.04
C LYS A 282 -52.87 -2.64 -13.23
N LYS A 283 -53.01 -1.32 -13.20
CA LYS A 283 -54.31 -0.65 -13.39
C LYS A 283 -54.10 0.57 -14.27
N THR A 284 -54.72 0.51 -15.44
CA THR A 284 -54.84 1.60 -16.42
C THR A 284 -55.73 2.72 -15.88
N ALA A 285 -55.35 3.98 -16.10
CA ALA A 285 -56.24 5.13 -16.03
C ALA A 285 -55.72 6.24 -16.98
N PRO A 286 -56.62 7.08 -17.52
CA PRO A 286 -56.58 7.56 -18.90
C PRO A 286 -55.70 8.81 -19.10
N SER A 287 -55.35 9.03 -20.37
CA SER A 287 -54.70 10.24 -20.88
C SER A 287 -55.48 11.51 -20.52
N ILE A 288 -54.80 12.50 -19.92
CA ILE A 288 -55.34 13.86 -19.82
C ILE A 288 -54.49 14.80 -20.68
N GLN A 289 -55.25 15.56 -21.46
CA GLN A 289 -54.85 16.58 -22.41
C GLN A 289 -54.30 17.85 -21.73
N SER A 290 -53.79 18.72 -22.58
CA SER A 290 -53.10 19.99 -22.38
C SER A 290 -53.73 21.06 -21.45
N ALA A 291 -52.82 21.94 -20.97
CA ALA A 291 -52.98 23.34 -20.51
C ALA A 291 -53.56 23.51 -19.09
N SER A 292 -53.19 24.48 -18.24
CA SER A 292 -52.58 25.82 -18.40
C SER A 292 -52.04 26.31 -17.04
N ASN A 293 -51.12 27.29 -17.06
CA ASN A 293 -50.57 28.08 -15.93
C ASN A 293 -51.38 28.08 -14.60
N GLY A 294 -50.80 27.52 -13.55
CA GLY A 294 -51.25 27.58 -12.15
C GLY A 294 -50.14 27.01 -11.26
N ASN A 295 -50.00 27.49 -10.03
CA ASN A 295 -48.79 27.37 -9.21
C ASN A 295 -48.48 25.89 -8.86
N PHE A 296 -47.22 25.51 -8.61
CA PHE A 296 -46.87 24.15 -8.14
C PHE A 296 -47.70 23.70 -6.92
N LEU A 297 -48.20 24.65 -6.13
CA LEU A 297 -49.09 24.44 -5.00
C LEU A 297 -50.50 23.95 -5.38
N ASP A 298 -51.02 24.32 -6.55
CA ASP A 298 -52.36 23.89 -7.00
C ASP A 298 -52.35 22.38 -7.33
N CYS A 299 -51.25 21.89 -7.93
CA CYS A 299 -51.03 20.45 -8.10
C CYS A 299 -50.91 19.68 -6.77
N PHE A 300 -50.34 20.30 -5.73
CA PHE A 300 -50.21 19.66 -4.41
C PHE A 300 -51.54 19.58 -3.66
N LEU A 301 -52.41 20.58 -3.85
CA LEU A 301 -53.77 20.61 -3.29
C LEU A 301 -54.72 19.65 -4.04
N GLU A 302 -54.58 19.50 -5.36
CA GLU A 302 -55.32 18.48 -6.12
C GLU A 302 -54.93 17.05 -5.73
N GLU A 303 -53.66 16.81 -5.36
CA GLU A 303 -53.21 15.51 -4.83
C GLU A 303 -53.73 15.20 -3.41
N GLN A 304 -54.15 16.21 -2.63
CA GLN A 304 -54.62 16.00 -1.25
C GLN A 304 -56.04 15.43 -1.16
N ASN A 305 -56.87 15.59 -2.19
CA ASN A 305 -58.21 14.99 -2.23
C ASN A 305 -58.20 13.48 -2.54
N GLN A 306 -57.03 12.90 -2.82
CA GLN A 306 -56.85 11.45 -2.80
C GLN A 306 -56.41 11.02 -1.40
N THR A 307 -57.39 10.62 -0.60
CA THR A 307 -57.29 10.21 0.82
C THR A 307 -56.51 8.91 1.06
N ASP A 308 -55.46 8.62 0.30
CA ASP A 308 -54.67 7.40 0.46
C ASP A 308 -53.19 7.58 0.12
N CYS A 309 -52.53 8.54 0.78
CA CYS A 309 -51.08 8.59 0.76
C CYS A 309 -50.52 7.59 1.79
N ILE A 310 -49.32 7.05 1.54
CA ILE A 310 -48.69 6.05 2.42
C ILE A 310 -48.64 6.51 3.88
N VAL A 311 -48.56 7.82 4.13
CA VAL A 311 -48.53 8.40 5.47
C VAL A 311 -49.89 8.20 6.15
N SER A 312 -51.03 8.47 5.50
CA SER A 312 -52.38 8.36 6.10
C SER A 312 -52.75 6.92 6.51
N ARG A 313 -52.21 5.90 5.83
CA ARG A 313 -52.43 4.47 6.17
C ARG A 313 -51.87 4.05 7.54
N TYR A 314 -51.00 4.85 8.16
CA TYR A 314 -50.41 4.56 9.48
C TYR A 314 -51.04 5.37 10.62
N PHE A 315 -52.01 6.25 10.34
CA PHE A 315 -52.68 7.08 11.35
C PHE A 315 -53.97 6.42 11.82
N ASN A 316 -53.86 5.63 12.89
CA ASN A 316 -55.01 5.36 13.75
C ASN A 316 -54.56 5.45 15.20
N GLY A 317 -54.76 6.62 15.81
CA GLY A 317 -54.78 6.79 17.27
C GLY A 317 -53.61 7.57 17.88
N ASN A 318 -53.68 8.91 17.84
CA ASN A 318 -53.59 9.76 19.03
C ASN A 318 -53.78 11.23 18.65
N ASP A 319 -54.85 11.89 19.10
CA ASP A 319 -55.15 13.28 18.72
C ASP A 319 -54.17 14.30 19.32
N LEU A 320 -53.54 13.99 20.45
CA LEU A 320 -52.78 14.99 21.24
C LEU A 320 -51.39 15.36 20.67
N VAL A 321 -50.82 14.57 19.75
CA VAL A 321 -49.48 14.82 19.16
C VAL A 321 -49.57 15.25 17.69
N LYS A 322 -50.79 15.24 17.11
CA LYS A 322 -51.04 15.65 15.72
C LYS A 322 -50.55 17.07 15.43
N HIS A 323 -50.68 17.97 16.42
CA HIS A 323 -50.25 19.36 16.34
C HIS A 323 -48.72 19.56 16.38
N LEU A 324 -47.91 18.50 16.44
CA LEU A 324 -46.45 18.58 16.29
C LEU A 324 -45.98 18.19 14.87
N SER A 325 -46.89 17.65 14.05
CA SER A 325 -46.57 17.31 12.66
C SER A 325 -46.61 18.57 11.79
N ILE A 326 -45.46 18.96 11.24
CA ILE A 326 -45.35 20.09 10.29
C ILE A 326 -46.31 19.92 9.11
N HIS A 327 -46.55 18.67 8.67
CA HIS A 327 -47.45 18.41 7.55
C HIS A 327 -48.91 18.77 7.89
N LEU A 328 -49.37 18.40 9.09
CA LEU A 328 -50.73 18.70 9.54
C LEU A 328 -50.87 20.18 9.92
N LEU A 329 -49.88 20.74 10.62
CA LEU A 329 -49.85 22.17 10.95
C LEU A 329 -49.86 23.04 9.69
N ALA A 330 -49.10 22.67 8.65
CA ALA A 330 -49.13 23.36 7.37
C ALA A 330 -50.52 23.26 6.74
N GLY A 331 -51.09 22.06 6.68
CA GLY A 331 -52.46 21.87 6.18
C GLY A 331 -53.49 22.72 6.91
N GLU A 332 -53.48 22.70 8.24
CA GLU A 332 -54.40 23.48 9.08
C GLU A 332 -54.17 25.00 8.92
N PHE A 333 -52.92 25.47 8.90
CA PHE A 333 -52.59 26.87 8.69
C PHE A 333 -53.09 27.38 7.34
N PHE A 334 -52.86 26.63 6.27
CA PHE A 334 -53.29 27.03 4.92
C PHE A 334 -54.81 26.93 4.72
N GLN A 335 -55.50 26.07 5.48
CA GLN A 335 -56.97 26.06 5.51
C GLN A 335 -57.56 27.24 6.29
N SER A 336 -56.83 27.75 7.28
CA SER A 336 -57.33 28.77 8.21
C SER A 336 -56.84 30.20 7.93
N ASN A 337 -55.85 30.41 7.05
CA ASN A 337 -55.31 31.73 6.72
C ASN A 337 -54.98 31.94 5.22
N PRO A 338 -55.43 33.05 4.60
CA PRO A 338 -55.32 33.27 3.15
C PRO A 338 -54.04 33.96 2.65
N ASP A 339 -53.14 34.43 3.52
CA ASP A 339 -51.94 35.19 3.15
C ASP A 339 -50.68 34.32 2.97
N GLY A 340 -50.67 33.09 3.48
CA GLY A 340 -49.65 32.07 3.22
C GLY A 340 -48.22 32.46 3.59
N SER A 341 -48.05 33.51 4.40
CA SER A 341 -46.76 34.07 4.75
C SER A 341 -45.97 33.16 5.70
N ALA A 342 -44.64 33.09 5.53
CA ALA A 342 -43.79 32.24 6.36
C ALA A 342 -43.80 32.67 7.84
N GLU A 343 -43.89 33.98 8.12
CA GLU A 343 -43.97 34.53 9.47
C GLU A 343 -45.33 34.23 10.13
N GLY A 344 -46.42 34.24 9.34
CA GLY A 344 -47.74 33.80 9.78
C GLY A 344 -47.74 32.32 10.16
N PHE A 345 -47.08 31.47 9.37
CA PHE A 345 -46.99 30.04 9.65
C PHE A 345 -46.20 29.74 10.93
N VAL A 346 -45.08 30.46 11.14
CA VAL A 346 -44.27 30.31 12.36
C VAL A 346 -45.08 30.73 13.59
N SER A 347 -45.82 31.84 13.53
CA SER A 347 -46.68 32.29 14.62
C SER A 347 -47.80 31.30 14.92
N PHE A 348 -48.38 30.70 13.87
CA PHE A 348 -49.39 29.64 14.00
C PHE A 348 -48.81 28.38 14.67
N CYS A 349 -47.60 27.96 14.30
CA CYS A 349 -46.93 26.83 14.93
C CYS A 349 -46.61 27.11 16.41
N GLN A 350 -46.17 28.32 16.76
CA GLN A 350 -45.87 28.71 18.13
C GLN A 350 -47.11 28.63 19.05
N ASN A 351 -48.28 28.99 18.53
CA ASN A 351 -49.52 28.94 19.29
C ASN A 351 -50.07 27.51 19.46
N ASN A 352 -49.80 26.62 18.49
CA ASN A 352 -50.33 25.25 18.49
C ASN A 352 -49.37 24.20 19.06
N MET A 353 -48.05 24.46 19.07
CA MET A 353 -47.04 23.55 19.61
C MET A 353 -46.72 23.90 21.07
N THR A 354 -47.55 23.43 22.00
CA THR A 354 -47.35 23.70 23.44
C THR A 354 -46.19 22.89 24.04
N ALA A 355 -45.55 23.44 25.08
CA ALA A 355 -44.45 22.75 25.80
C ALA A 355 -44.89 21.39 26.36
N GLU A 356 -46.13 21.29 26.86
CA GLU A 356 -46.72 20.04 27.35
C GLU A 356 -46.82 18.97 26.25
N SER A 357 -47.19 19.37 25.03
CA SER A 357 -47.27 18.46 23.87
C SER A 357 -45.89 17.93 23.49
N CYS A 358 -44.86 18.77 23.54
CA CYS A 358 -43.47 18.41 23.29
C CYS A 358 -42.91 17.44 24.33
N GLU A 359 -43.12 17.69 25.63
CA GLU A 359 -42.67 16.79 26.71
C GLU A 359 -43.36 15.42 26.66
N LYS A 360 -44.65 15.41 26.30
CA LYS A 360 -45.41 14.17 26.16
C LYS A 360 -44.96 13.35 24.96
N ALA A 361 -44.70 14.01 23.82
CA ALA A 361 -44.12 13.37 22.64
C ALA A 361 -42.71 12.82 22.93
N GLU A 362 -41.90 13.52 23.71
CA GLU A 362 -40.60 13.05 24.19
C GLU A 362 -40.73 11.75 24.99
N LYS A 363 -41.59 11.72 26.01
CA LYS A 363 -41.83 10.52 26.84
C LYS A 363 -42.33 9.34 26.01
N LEU A 364 -43.27 9.58 25.10
CA LEU A 364 -43.83 8.52 24.26
C LEU A 364 -42.77 7.97 23.29
N THR A 365 -41.86 8.79 22.80
CA THR A 365 -40.85 8.36 21.80
C THR A 365 -39.54 7.83 22.38
N GLN A 366 -39.38 7.76 23.71
CA GLN A 366 -38.16 7.26 24.37
C GLN A 366 -37.76 5.84 23.96
N ALA A 367 -38.72 4.95 23.68
CA ALA A 367 -38.46 3.58 23.22
C ALA A 367 -38.07 3.49 21.72
N GLN A 368 -37.94 4.64 21.03
CA GLN A 368 -37.49 4.80 19.65
C GLN A 368 -38.15 3.81 18.67
N SER A 369 -37.37 2.88 18.12
CA SER A 369 -37.75 1.92 17.07
C SER A 369 -38.90 0.98 17.41
N ARG A 370 -39.36 0.93 18.66
CA ARG A 370 -40.51 0.12 19.09
C ARG A 370 -41.81 0.92 19.17
N ASN A 371 -41.78 2.25 19.04
CA ASN A 371 -42.97 3.09 19.06
C ASN A 371 -43.33 3.57 17.64
N PRO A 372 -44.55 3.29 17.14
CA PRO A 372 -45.05 3.80 15.86
C PRO A 372 -44.91 5.33 15.70
N LEU A 373 -45.16 6.11 16.77
CA LEU A 373 -45.05 7.57 16.80
C LEU A 373 -43.63 8.07 16.48
N TRP A 374 -42.60 7.28 16.80
CA TRP A 374 -41.22 7.62 16.47
C TRP A 374 -40.94 7.55 14.96
N PHE A 375 -41.55 6.61 14.26
CA PHE A 375 -41.41 6.50 12.80
C PHE A 375 -42.11 7.68 12.12
N GLU A 376 -43.28 8.06 12.61
CA GLU A 376 -44.09 9.17 12.10
C GLU A 376 -43.35 10.51 12.16
N LEU A 377 -42.85 10.89 13.35
CA LEU A 377 -42.14 12.16 13.54
C LEU A 377 -40.81 12.20 12.76
N ARG A 378 -40.15 11.05 12.61
CA ARG A 378 -38.94 10.89 11.79
C ARG A 378 -39.18 11.17 10.30
N HIS A 379 -40.35 10.84 9.77
CA HIS A 379 -40.71 11.14 8.38
C HIS A 379 -40.93 12.64 8.14
N ALA A 380 -41.37 13.39 9.16
CA ALA A 380 -41.48 14.85 9.14
C ALA A 380 -40.15 15.58 9.44
N ARG A 381 -39.01 14.87 9.47
CA ARG A 381 -37.67 15.34 9.89
C ARG A 381 -37.54 15.80 11.35
N ILE A 382 -38.61 15.69 12.15
CA ILE A 382 -38.57 15.96 13.59
C ILE A 382 -38.27 14.65 14.32
N THR A 383 -36.99 14.34 14.52
CA THR A 383 -36.63 13.12 15.28
C THR A 383 -36.86 13.31 16.78
N ALA A 384 -37.13 12.23 17.52
CA ALA A 384 -37.20 12.27 18.99
C ALA A 384 -35.96 12.90 19.65
N SER A 385 -34.77 12.69 19.07
CA SER A 385 -33.54 13.37 19.50
C SER A 385 -33.57 14.88 19.29
N LYS A 386 -34.25 15.36 18.25
CA LYS A 386 -34.40 16.81 17.98
C LYS A 386 -35.48 17.44 18.86
N ILE A 387 -36.52 16.71 19.21
CA ILE A 387 -37.51 17.14 20.22
C ILE A 387 -36.84 17.26 21.58
N TYR A 388 -36.04 16.26 21.98
CA TYR A 388 -35.26 16.28 23.22
C TYR A 388 -34.26 17.45 23.25
N GLU A 389 -33.50 17.65 22.16
CA GLU A 389 -32.57 18.79 22.03
C GLU A 389 -33.29 20.14 22.10
N ALA A 390 -34.49 20.25 21.50
CA ALA A 390 -35.29 21.47 21.53
C ALA A 390 -35.90 21.72 22.93
N SER A 391 -36.48 20.70 23.58
CA SER A 391 -37.08 20.82 24.92
C SER A 391 -36.07 21.16 26.01
N HIS A 392 -34.80 20.80 25.81
CA HIS A 392 -33.71 21.04 26.76
C HIS A 392 -32.74 22.16 26.32
N SER A 393 -33.00 22.83 25.19
CA SER A 393 -32.15 23.95 24.73
C SER A 393 -32.36 25.17 25.61
N LYS A 394 -31.28 25.63 26.26
CA LYS A 394 -31.28 26.85 27.10
C LYS A 394 -30.81 28.09 26.35
N THR A 395 -30.44 27.96 25.07
CA THR A 395 -29.82 29.02 24.27
C THR A 395 -30.51 29.17 22.92
N LEU A 396 -30.86 30.41 22.55
CA LEU A 396 -31.44 30.81 21.25
C LEU A 396 -30.38 30.85 20.12
N ASP A 397 -29.44 29.91 20.16
CA ASP A 397 -28.45 29.74 19.11
C ASP A 397 -29.19 29.30 17.82
N GLY A 398 -29.20 30.19 16.82
CA GLY A 398 -29.96 30.03 15.58
C GLY A 398 -29.61 28.80 14.73
N SER A 399 -28.59 28.01 15.07
CA SER A 399 -28.25 26.80 14.32
C SER A 399 -29.27 25.68 14.47
N LEU A 400 -29.86 25.50 15.66
CA LEU A 400 -30.93 24.50 15.87
C LEU A 400 -32.21 24.92 15.15
N PHE A 401 -32.53 26.22 15.21
CA PHE A 401 -33.66 26.82 14.53
C PHE A 401 -33.52 26.72 12.99
N GLU A 402 -32.37 27.07 12.43
CA GLU A 402 -32.08 26.95 11.00
C GLU A 402 -32.13 25.50 10.49
N VAL A 403 -31.74 24.53 11.33
CA VAL A 403 -31.87 23.09 11.05
C VAL A 403 -33.33 22.63 11.05
N LEU A 404 -34.15 23.12 11.98
CA LEU A 404 -35.60 22.85 12.00
C LEU A 404 -36.31 23.49 10.80
N MET A 405 -35.88 24.68 10.39
CA MET A 405 -36.44 25.44 9.26
C MET A 405 -35.87 25.06 7.88
N GLY A 406 -34.87 24.18 7.82
CA GLY A 406 -34.34 23.65 6.56
C GLY A 406 -33.45 24.61 5.75
N SER A 407 -32.80 25.57 6.40
CA SER A 407 -31.84 26.51 5.74
C SER A 407 -30.61 25.78 5.16
N SER A 408 -30.10 26.28 4.03
CA SER A 408 -29.03 25.65 3.22
C SER A 408 -27.60 26.12 3.55
N LYS A 409 -27.42 27.18 4.34
CA LYS A 409 -26.09 27.66 4.76
C LYS A 409 -25.91 27.50 6.26
N PHE A 410 -25.17 26.47 6.64
CA PHE A 410 -24.74 26.24 8.02
C PHE A 410 -23.74 27.33 8.45
N ARG A 411 -24.02 27.99 9.56
CA ARG A 411 -22.96 28.65 10.35
C ARG A 411 -22.16 27.58 11.07
N ASP A 412 -20.83 27.69 11.01
CA ASP A 412 -19.95 26.75 11.70
C ASP A 412 -20.16 26.83 13.21
N THR A 413 -20.66 25.74 13.80
CA THR A 413 -20.73 25.62 15.24
C THR A 413 -19.32 25.44 15.82
N ALA A 414 -19.15 25.70 17.12
CA ALA A 414 -17.90 25.43 17.82
C ALA A 414 -17.42 23.97 17.65
N ALA A 415 -18.35 23.02 17.51
CA ALA A 415 -18.05 21.62 17.23
C ALA A 415 -17.51 21.39 15.80
N MET A 416 -18.02 22.11 14.79
CA MET A 416 -17.55 22.04 13.40
C MET A 416 -16.17 22.70 13.23
N ALA A 417 -15.94 23.83 13.90
CA ALA A 417 -14.61 24.45 13.98
C ALA A 417 -13.60 23.52 14.68
N ARG A 418 -14.02 22.86 15.78
CA ARG A 418 -13.24 21.80 16.42
C ARG A 418 -12.98 20.62 15.48
N GLY A 419 -13.95 20.23 14.66
CA GLY A 419 -13.84 19.17 13.65
C GLY A 419 -12.73 19.42 12.63
N ARG A 420 -12.63 20.64 12.08
CA ARG A 420 -11.55 21.03 11.15
C ARG A 420 -10.17 21.09 11.84
N LYS A 421 -10.11 21.55 13.10
CA LYS A 421 -8.88 21.48 13.90
C LYS A 421 -8.46 20.02 14.17
N LEU A 422 -9.44 19.15 14.42
CA LEU A 422 -9.23 17.72 14.62
C LEU A 422 -8.86 17.01 13.31
N GLU A 423 -9.35 17.44 12.16
CA GLU A 423 -8.99 16.88 10.85
C GLU A 423 -7.50 17.06 10.58
N GLY A 424 -6.94 18.25 10.82
CA GLY A 424 -5.49 18.45 10.76
C GLY A 424 -4.71 17.59 11.77
N ALA A 425 -5.27 17.33 12.96
CA ALA A 425 -4.69 16.42 13.93
C ALA A 425 -4.81 14.95 13.49
N VAL A 426 -5.90 14.57 12.82
CA VAL A 426 -6.14 13.23 12.27
C VAL A 426 -5.24 12.97 11.08
N VAL A 427 -5.04 13.93 10.18
CA VAL A 427 -4.07 13.85 9.08
C VAL A 427 -2.67 13.67 9.65
N LYS A 428 -2.25 14.47 10.63
CA LYS A 428 -0.95 14.27 11.31
C LYS A 428 -0.81 12.90 11.97
N VAL A 429 -1.89 12.38 12.52
CA VAL A 429 -1.93 11.04 13.11
C VAL A 429 -1.89 9.96 12.02
N VAL A 430 -2.60 10.11 10.90
CA VAL A 430 -2.56 9.17 9.75
C VAL A 430 -1.20 9.21 9.07
N GLU A 431 -0.60 10.38 8.91
CA GLU A 431 0.76 10.57 8.39
C GLU A 431 1.81 9.87 9.27
N LYS A 432 1.62 9.92 10.59
CA LYS A 432 2.43 9.20 11.58
C LYS A 432 2.13 7.69 11.60
N LEU A 433 0.88 7.28 11.38
CA LEU A 433 0.44 5.88 11.44
C LEU A 433 0.63 5.11 10.12
N LYS A 434 0.69 5.80 8.98
CA LYS A 434 0.89 5.19 7.66
C LYS A 434 2.29 5.45 7.11
N ASN A 435 3.16 6.09 7.88
CA ASN A 435 4.47 6.51 7.41
C ASN A 435 4.46 7.38 6.14
N ILE A 436 3.31 7.95 5.79
CA ILE A 436 3.17 8.89 4.66
C ILE A 436 4.08 10.09 4.90
N LYS A 437 4.29 10.52 6.16
CA LYS A 437 5.29 11.55 6.47
C LYS A 437 6.70 11.13 6.06
N PHE A 438 7.08 9.88 6.31
CA PHE A 438 8.41 9.37 5.94
C PHE A 438 8.57 9.31 4.42
N ILE A 439 7.66 8.66 3.69
CA ILE A 439 7.77 8.52 2.23
C ILE A 439 7.61 9.88 1.54
N ALA A 440 6.64 10.71 1.94
CA ALA A 440 6.46 12.03 1.34
C ALA A 440 7.63 12.98 1.66
N SER A 441 8.16 12.97 2.88
CA SER A 441 9.37 13.76 3.20
C SER A 441 10.60 13.26 2.45
N THR A 442 10.71 11.94 2.25
CA THR A 442 11.76 11.35 1.42
C THR A 442 11.65 11.86 -0.01
N LEU A 443 10.47 11.74 -0.64
CA LEU A 443 10.25 12.24 -2.01
C LEU A 443 10.51 13.74 -2.14
N ALA A 444 10.15 14.54 -1.13
CA ALA A 444 10.46 15.96 -1.08
C ALA A 444 11.96 16.23 -1.03
N ILE A 445 12.71 15.49 -0.20
CA ILE A 445 14.18 15.59 -0.11
C ILE A 445 14.84 15.18 -1.43
N LEU A 446 14.39 14.06 -2.03
CA LEU A 446 14.92 13.61 -3.32
C LEU A 446 14.73 14.71 -4.38
N HIS A 447 13.57 15.35 -4.39
CA HIS A 447 13.29 16.47 -5.29
C HIS A 447 14.14 17.71 -4.99
N GLU A 448 14.25 18.13 -3.72
CA GLU A 448 14.96 19.34 -3.31
C GLU A 448 16.48 19.27 -3.58
N TYR A 449 17.07 18.08 -3.45
CA TYR A 449 18.51 17.86 -3.66
C TYR A 449 18.83 17.30 -5.05
N ASP A 450 17.82 17.10 -5.90
CA ASP A 450 17.95 16.53 -7.24
C ASP A 450 18.54 15.11 -7.27
N PHE A 451 18.12 14.24 -6.35
CA PHE A 451 18.41 12.81 -6.41
C PHE A 451 17.49 12.10 -7.40
N ASP A 452 18.02 11.09 -8.10
CA ASP A 452 17.26 10.23 -9.01
C ASP A 452 16.52 9.09 -8.29
N GLY A 453 16.81 8.85 -7.02
CA GLY A 453 16.24 7.72 -6.29
C GLY A 453 16.68 7.59 -4.83
N LEU A 454 16.11 6.57 -4.19
CA LEU A 454 16.41 6.15 -2.82
C LEU A 454 17.06 4.77 -2.85
N ASP A 455 18.14 4.62 -2.10
CA ASP A 455 18.70 3.34 -1.71
C ASP A 455 18.38 3.09 -0.22
N VAL A 456 17.88 1.91 0.09
CA VAL A 456 17.46 1.55 1.45
C VAL A 456 18.42 0.52 2.01
N ASP A 457 19.14 0.89 3.06
CA ASP A 457 20.14 0.05 3.70
C ASP A 457 19.76 -0.27 5.15
N TRP A 458 18.71 -1.07 5.30
CA TRP A 458 18.26 -1.55 6.61
C TRP A 458 18.97 -2.87 6.93
N GLU A 459 19.86 -2.84 7.93
CA GLU A 459 20.66 -4.00 8.36
C GLU A 459 20.28 -4.55 9.75
N PHE A 460 19.45 -5.58 9.86
CA PHE A 460 18.57 -6.14 8.84
C PHE A 460 17.16 -6.26 9.42
N PRO A 461 16.09 -6.27 8.59
CA PRO A 461 14.75 -6.56 9.10
C PRO A 461 14.77 -7.85 9.94
N VAL A 462 14.10 -7.90 11.09
CA VAL A 462 14.07 -9.07 12.01
C VAL A 462 15.41 -9.40 12.71
N TRP A 463 16.56 -8.92 12.24
CA TRP A 463 17.88 -9.25 12.82
C TRP A 463 18.24 -8.31 14.00
N ASN A 464 19.05 -8.78 14.96
CA ASN A 464 19.56 -8.00 16.10
C ASN A 464 18.49 -7.21 16.89
N ASN A 465 17.49 -7.91 17.45
CA ASN A 465 16.40 -7.36 18.28
C ASN A 465 15.32 -6.55 17.51
N ALA A 466 15.24 -6.67 16.19
CA ALA A 466 14.12 -6.16 15.40
C ALA A 466 12.87 -7.05 15.52
N TYR A 467 11.71 -6.54 15.10
CA TYR A 467 10.42 -7.22 15.26
C TYR A 467 10.22 -8.28 14.16
N PRO A 468 9.67 -9.47 14.45
CA PRO A 468 9.38 -10.49 13.43
C PRO A 468 8.50 -9.97 12.27
N GLU A 469 7.64 -9.00 12.56
CA GLU A 469 6.76 -8.34 11.60
C GLU A 469 7.55 -7.51 10.56
N ASP A 470 8.79 -7.12 10.86
CA ASP A 470 9.60 -6.25 10.02
C ASP A 470 9.89 -6.86 8.65
N LYS A 471 9.92 -8.19 8.53
CA LYS A 471 9.99 -8.89 7.23
C LYS A 471 8.87 -8.46 6.27
N ASN A 472 7.64 -8.38 6.75
CA ASN A 472 6.47 -8.01 5.95
C ASN A 472 6.25 -6.50 5.90
N ASN A 473 6.58 -5.78 6.98
CA ASN A 473 6.57 -4.33 7.00
C ASN A 473 7.51 -3.76 5.93
N PHE A 474 8.67 -4.39 5.76
CA PHE A 474 9.64 -3.97 4.76
C PHE A 474 9.10 -4.10 3.33
N VAL A 475 8.42 -5.19 2.99
CA VAL A 475 7.73 -5.32 1.69
C VAL A 475 6.67 -4.24 1.51
N SER A 476 5.87 -4.00 2.56
CA SER A 476 4.79 -3.00 2.53
C SER A 476 5.34 -1.60 2.27
N PHE A 477 6.49 -1.28 2.86
CA PHE A 477 7.19 -0.03 2.60
C PHE A 477 7.64 0.10 1.14
N LEU A 478 8.27 -0.94 0.58
CA LEU A 478 8.73 -0.91 -0.81
C LEU A 478 7.56 -0.76 -1.78
N GLU A 479 6.45 -1.43 -1.52
CA GLU A 479 5.19 -1.28 -2.26
C GLU A 479 4.66 0.16 -2.20
N GLU A 480 4.55 0.73 -1.00
CA GLU A 480 4.01 2.07 -0.79
C GLU A 480 4.91 3.14 -1.44
N PHE A 481 6.23 3.03 -1.26
CA PHE A 481 7.19 3.92 -1.91
C PHE A 481 7.07 3.83 -3.43
N TYR A 482 6.94 2.62 -3.98
CA TYR A 482 6.79 2.41 -5.42
C TYR A 482 5.55 3.14 -5.97
N PHE A 483 4.38 2.96 -5.35
CA PHE A 483 3.15 3.60 -5.85
C PHE A 483 3.12 5.12 -5.62
N LEU A 484 3.64 5.60 -4.48
CA LEU A 484 3.69 7.03 -4.19
C LEU A 484 4.71 7.76 -5.07
N SER A 485 5.91 7.19 -5.26
CA SER A 485 6.93 7.77 -6.17
C SER A 485 6.42 7.86 -7.60
N LYS A 486 5.69 6.84 -8.09
CA LYS A 486 5.06 6.84 -9.41
C LYS A 486 4.02 7.96 -9.55
N SER A 487 3.18 8.13 -8.53
CA SER A 487 2.15 9.18 -8.50
C SER A 487 2.78 10.57 -8.46
N TYR A 488 3.82 10.75 -7.65
CA TYR A 488 4.58 11.99 -7.52
C TYR A 488 5.29 12.37 -8.83
N ALA A 489 5.93 11.40 -9.48
CA ALA A 489 6.58 11.58 -10.77
C ALA A 489 5.61 12.02 -11.88
N HIS A 490 4.43 11.40 -11.94
CA HIS A 490 3.37 11.79 -12.88
C HIS A 490 2.89 13.23 -12.65
N GLN A 491 2.75 13.67 -11.40
CA GLN A 491 2.34 15.05 -11.07
C GLN A 491 3.37 16.10 -11.50
N LEU A 492 4.66 15.76 -11.40
CA LEU A 492 5.77 16.67 -11.75
C LEU A 492 6.24 16.56 -13.21
N GLY A 493 5.69 15.63 -13.99
CA GLY A 493 6.18 15.34 -15.34
C GLY A 493 7.63 14.83 -15.36
N LYS A 494 8.05 14.11 -14.31
CA LYS A 494 9.39 13.53 -14.15
C LYS A 494 9.35 12.01 -14.25
N ASP A 495 10.52 11.40 -14.37
CA ASP A 495 10.67 9.95 -14.23
C ASP A 495 10.40 9.50 -12.79
N GLN A 496 9.93 8.27 -12.63
CA GLN A 496 9.75 7.65 -11.32
C GLN A 496 11.11 7.53 -10.61
N ALA A 497 11.15 7.86 -9.32
CA ALA A 497 12.34 7.69 -8.49
C ALA A 497 12.80 6.23 -8.49
N ILE A 498 14.10 6.02 -8.67
CA ILE A 498 14.72 4.69 -8.59
C ILE A 498 14.67 4.22 -7.13
N LEU A 499 14.25 2.98 -6.89
CA LEU A 499 14.29 2.34 -5.58
C LEU A 499 15.27 1.17 -5.62
N SER A 500 16.40 1.30 -4.91
CA SER A 500 17.32 0.21 -4.65
C SER A 500 17.36 -0.17 -3.17
N VAL A 501 17.86 -1.36 -2.89
CA VAL A 501 17.95 -1.89 -1.53
C VAL A 501 19.28 -2.61 -1.35
N ALA A 502 20.05 -2.24 -0.33
CA ALA A 502 21.19 -3.03 0.13
C ALA A 502 20.69 -4.22 0.95
N VAL A 503 21.17 -5.42 0.60
CA VAL A 503 20.64 -6.67 1.18
C VAL A 503 21.75 -7.64 1.59
N ALA A 504 21.47 -8.41 2.64
CA ALA A 504 22.39 -9.39 3.18
C ALA A 504 22.74 -10.52 2.17
N ALA A 505 23.97 -11.02 2.24
CA ALA A 505 24.41 -12.22 1.53
C ALA A 505 24.29 -13.54 2.35
N PRO A 506 24.56 -13.58 3.67
CA PRO A 506 24.44 -14.80 4.46
C PRO A 506 23.03 -15.38 4.50
N VAL A 507 22.88 -16.67 4.17
CA VAL A 507 21.57 -17.32 3.97
C VAL A 507 20.64 -17.25 5.19
N ASN A 508 21.20 -17.32 6.39
CA ASN A 508 20.45 -17.26 7.65
C ASN A 508 19.75 -15.91 7.84
N ILE A 509 20.44 -14.81 7.54
CA ILE A 509 19.88 -13.45 7.55
C ILE A 509 18.86 -13.32 6.42
N VAL A 510 19.19 -13.82 5.22
CA VAL A 510 18.28 -13.71 4.08
C VAL A 510 16.92 -14.37 4.34
N GLN A 511 16.92 -15.56 4.94
CA GLN A 511 15.72 -16.33 5.24
C GLN A 511 14.84 -15.66 6.31
N SER A 512 15.43 -15.01 7.30
CA SER A 512 14.69 -14.31 8.36
C SER A 512 14.19 -12.94 7.91
N SER A 513 14.98 -12.19 7.15
CA SER A 513 14.74 -10.77 6.88
C SER A 513 13.90 -10.47 5.64
N TYR A 514 13.93 -11.31 4.61
CA TYR A 514 13.43 -10.91 3.28
C TYR A 514 12.36 -11.83 2.69
N ASN A 515 11.36 -11.22 2.04
CA ASN A 515 10.48 -11.89 1.10
C ASN A 515 10.89 -11.51 -0.33
N ILE A 516 11.84 -12.26 -0.87
CA ILE A 516 12.56 -11.93 -2.12
C ILE A 516 11.60 -11.79 -3.32
N THR A 517 10.63 -12.70 -3.44
CA THR A 517 9.67 -12.70 -4.55
C THR A 517 8.77 -11.46 -4.52
N GLU A 518 8.34 -11.01 -3.34
CA GLU A 518 7.53 -9.80 -3.22
C GLU A 518 8.38 -8.53 -3.44
N MET A 519 9.59 -8.48 -2.87
CA MET A 519 10.52 -7.35 -3.08
C MET A 519 10.82 -7.12 -4.56
N ALA A 520 11.01 -8.19 -5.33
CA ALA A 520 11.34 -8.13 -6.76
C ALA A 520 10.30 -7.38 -7.61
N LYS A 521 9.06 -7.24 -7.14
CA LYS A 521 7.99 -6.50 -7.82
C LYS A 521 8.17 -4.98 -7.74
N TYR A 522 8.77 -4.49 -6.65
CA TYR A 522 8.78 -3.07 -6.30
C TYR A 522 10.14 -2.41 -6.49
N VAL A 523 11.23 -3.13 -6.27
CA VAL A 523 12.60 -2.57 -6.40
C VAL A 523 13.05 -2.53 -7.86
N ASN A 524 13.82 -1.53 -8.23
CA ASN A 524 14.51 -1.48 -9.52
C ASN A 524 15.64 -2.52 -9.56
N PHE A 525 16.46 -2.56 -8.51
CA PHE A 525 17.52 -3.55 -8.30
C PHE A 525 17.89 -3.66 -6.81
N ILE A 526 18.59 -4.73 -6.45
CA ILE A 526 19.21 -4.91 -5.13
C ILE A 526 20.72 -4.77 -5.24
N ASN A 527 21.32 -4.23 -4.19
CA ASN A 527 22.76 -4.18 -3.96
C ASN A 527 23.11 -5.32 -2.99
N LEU A 528 23.55 -6.46 -3.52
CA LEU A 528 23.81 -7.64 -2.71
C LEU A 528 25.18 -7.53 -2.05
N MET A 529 25.22 -7.41 -0.72
CA MET A 529 26.43 -7.19 0.07
C MET A 529 27.23 -8.49 0.23
N THR A 530 27.86 -8.95 -0.86
CA THR A 530 28.69 -10.17 -0.90
C THR A 530 30.11 -9.94 -0.36
N TYR A 531 30.19 -9.34 0.81
CA TYR A 531 31.40 -9.08 1.60
C TYR A 531 31.07 -9.29 3.08
N ASP A 532 32.05 -9.12 3.96
CA ASP A 532 32.00 -9.42 5.40
C ASP A 532 31.59 -10.87 5.69
N PHE A 533 31.96 -11.79 4.79
CA PHE A 533 31.66 -13.21 4.95
C PHE A 533 32.46 -13.86 6.08
N HIS A 534 33.67 -13.38 6.31
CA HIS A 534 34.58 -13.86 7.32
C HIS A 534 35.09 -12.67 8.13
N ASP A 535 34.76 -12.69 9.41
CA ASP A 535 35.20 -11.76 10.45
C ASP A 535 35.73 -12.60 11.62
N PHE A 536 36.60 -12.03 12.44
CA PHE A 536 37.12 -12.68 13.63
C PHE A 536 36.02 -12.92 14.66
N HIS A 537 35.95 -14.14 15.18
CA HIS A 537 35.19 -14.43 16.38
C HIS A 537 36.01 -15.31 17.32
N TRP A 538 35.87 -15.11 18.63
CA TRP A 538 36.65 -15.89 19.61
C TRP A 538 36.46 -17.42 19.50
N TYR A 539 35.31 -17.89 19.01
CA TYR A 539 35.03 -19.32 18.79
C TYR A 539 35.38 -19.80 17.37
N THR A 540 35.73 -18.89 16.45
CA THR A 540 36.33 -19.18 15.14
C THR A 540 37.54 -18.24 14.92
N PRO A 541 38.61 -18.35 15.74
CA PRO A 541 39.69 -17.35 15.80
C PRO A 541 40.71 -17.57 14.68
N VAL A 542 40.25 -17.49 13.43
CA VAL A 542 41.05 -17.77 12.23
C VAL A 542 40.91 -16.66 11.20
N THR A 543 41.95 -16.46 10.38
CA THR A 543 41.92 -15.53 9.25
C THR A 543 40.92 -15.99 8.19
N GLY A 544 40.27 -15.03 7.52
CA GLY A 544 39.35 -15.33 6.43
C GLY A 544 39.30 -14.19 5.41
N SER A 545 38.93 -14.53 4.18
CA SER A 545 38.78 -13.55 3.11
C SER A 545 37.50 -12.73 3.29
N ASN A 546 37.56 -11.41 3.12
CA ASN A 546 36.39 -10.54 3.18
C ASN A 546 35.28 -10.95 2.18
N SER A 547 35.65 -11.13 0.90
CA SER A 547 34.70 -11.37 -0.19
C SER A 547 35.16 -12.48 -1.15
N PRO A 548 35.27 -13.76 -0.71
CA PRO A 548 35.68 -14.84 -1.60
C PRO A 548 34.66 -15.03 -2.73
N LEU A 549 35.13 -15.12 -3.98
CA LEU A 549 34.24 -15.34 -5.13
C LEU A 549 33.64 -16.75 -5.08
N PHE A 550 34.47 -17.75 -4.80
CA PHE A 550 34.06 -19.15 -4.63
C PHE A 550 34.48 -19.68 -3.26
N LYS A 551 33.83 -20.76 -2.83
CA LYS A 551 34.28 -21.51 -1.66
C LYS A 551 35.63 -22.20 -1.92
N ARG A 552 36.36 -22.45 -0.84
CA ARG A 552 37.49 -23.40 -0.84
C ARG A 552 36.99 -24.84 -0.68
N SER A 553 37.77 -25.80 -1.17
CA SER A 553 37.49 -27.24 -1.09
C SER A 553 37.26 -27.76 0.33
N VAL A 554 37.98 -27.17 1.30
CA VAL A 554 37.89 -27.49 2.74
C VAL A 554 36.60 -26.99 3.39
N GLN A 555 35.92 -25.99 2.83
CA GLN A 555 34.69 -25.45 3.40
C GLN A 555 33.50 -26.38 3.11
N LYS A 556 32.79 -26.77 4.18
CA LYS A 556 31.62 -27.66 4.15
C LYS A 556 30.43 -27.02 4.87
N GLY A 557 29.23 -27.56 4.63
CA GLY A 557 28.00 -27.13 5.30
C GLY A 557 27.74 -25.64 5.14
N TYR A 558 27.45 -24.95 6.25
CA TYR A 558 27.19 -23.52 6.27
C TYR A 558 28.38 -22.70 5.75
N PHE A 559 29.62 -23.02 6.11
CA PHE A 559 30.79 -22.26 5.64
C PHE A 559 30.98 -22.33 4.12
N ALA A 560 30.45 -23.37 3.46
CA ALA A 560 30.49 -23.48 2.00
C ALA A 560 29.53 -22.51 1.28
N THR A 561 28.64 -21.83 2.01
CA THR A 561 27.70 -20.83 1.47
C THR A 561 28.22 -19.40 1.55
N LEU A 562 29.28 -19.17 2.33
CA LEU A 562 29.87 -17.86 2.61
C LEU A 562 30.82 -17.41 1.48
N ASN A 563 30.26 -17.22 0.28
CA ASN A 563 30.98 -16.72 -0.89
C ASN A 563 30.03 -16.04 -1.87
N THR A 564 30.58 -15.15 -2.69
CA THR A 564 29.83 -14.33 -3.66
C THR A 564 29.00 -15.17 -4.62
N ALA A 565 29.60 -16.20 -5.21
CA ALA A 565 28.94 -17.02 -6.23
C ALA A 565 27.73 -17.78 -5.67
N TRP A 566 27.85 -18.32 -4.46
CA TRP A 566 26.74 -19.01 -3.82
C TRP A 566 25.61 -18.04 -3.45
N ALA A 567 25.93 -16.92 -2.79
CA ALA A 567 24.95 -15.95 -2.33
C ALA A 567 24.13 -15.35 -3.49
N ALA A 568 24.79 -14.89 -4.56
CA ALA A 568 24.10 -14.32 -5.73
C ALA A 568 23.18 -15.35 -6.43
N ASN A 569 23.64 -16.60 -6.54
CA ASN A 569 22.81 -17.68 -7.09
C ASN A 569 21.65 -18.06 -6.16
N TYR A 570 21.82 -17.96 -4.85
CA TYR A 570 20.74 -18.18 -3.89
C TYR A 570 19.63 -17.13 -4.06
N TRP A 571 19.97 -15.84 -4.10
CA TRP A 571 19.01 -14.77 -4.35
C TRP A 571 18.25 -14.94 -5.66
N PHE A 572 18.93 -15.35 -6.73
CA PHE A 572 18.28 -15.71 -7.99
C PHE A 572 17.30 -16.88 -7.83
N LYS A 573 17.72 -17.97 -7.18
CA LYS A 573 16.86 -19.15 -6.95
C LYS A 573 15.64 -18.85 -6.08
N GLN A 574 15.71 -17.85 -5.20
CA GLN A 574 14.59 -17.41 -4.36
C GLN A 574 13.64 -16.41 -5.03
N GLY A 575 13.88 -16.09 -6.32
CA GLY A 575 12.93 -15.33 -7.15
C GLY A 575 13.37 -13.91 -7.54
N MET A 576 14.58 -13.46 -7.17
CA MET A 576 15.09 -12.17 -7.64
C MET A 576 15.64 -12.31 -9.08
N PRO A 577 15.14 -11.55 -10.07
CA PRO A 577 15.67 -11.63 -11.44
C PRO A 577 17.15 -11.24 -11.50
N LYS A 578 17.98 -11.98 -12.25
CA LYS A 578 19.43 -11.72 -12.33
C LYS A 578 19.78 -10.29 -12.74
N ASN A 579 19.03 -9.72 -13.69
CA ASN A 579 19.22 -8.34 -14.15
C ASN A 579 18.90 -7.27 -13.08
N LYS A 580 18.28 -7.66 -11.96
CA LYS A 580 18.04 -6.83 -10.78
C LYS A 580 19.03 -7.08 -9.64
N ILE A 581 20.02 -7.97 -9.80
CA ILE A 581 21.03 -8.26 -8.78
C ILE A 581 22.33 -7.57 -9.14
N MET A 582 22.74 -6.58 -8.33
CA MET A 582 24.07 -5.98 -8.39
C MET A 582 24.95 -6.68 -7.37
N VAL A 583 25.98 -7.37 -7.83
CA VAL A 583 26.87 -8.17 -6.98
C VAL A 583 27.89 -7.26 -6.31
N GLY A 584 27.95 -7.29 -4.97
CA GLY A 584 28.82 -6.44 -4.16
C GLY A 584 30.31 -6.83 -4.25
N ILE A 585 31.17 -5.84 -4.43
CA ILE A 585 32.62 -5.98 -4.42
C ILE A 585 33.20 -4.93 -3.46
N PRO A 586 33.85 -5.34 -2.36
CA PRO A 586 34.42 -4.38 -1.43
C PRO A 586 35.73 -3.81 -1.98
N THR A 587 35.97 -2.52 -1.83
CA THR A 587 37.29 -1.89 -2.07
C THR A 587 38.08 -1.73 -0.77
N TYR A 588 37.59 -2.35 0.30
CA TYR A 588 38.27 -2.56 1.58
C TYR A 588 38.38 -4.07 1.87
N GLY A 589 39.10 -4.42 2.93
CA GLY A 589 39.07 -5.76 3.47
C GLY A 589 39.39 -5.80 4.95
N HIS A 590 39.51 -7.01 5.49
CA HIS A 590 39.69 -7.24 6.93
C HIS A 590 41.13 -7.53 7.27
N SER A 591 41.64 -6.88 8.33
CA SER A 591 42.97 -7.08 8.87
C SER A 591 42.95 -7.89 10.15
N TYR A 592 43.82 -8.88 10.28
CA TYR A 592 43.93 -9.80 11.40
C TYR A 592 45.33 -9.75 11.98
N LYS A 593 45.43 -9.99 13.29
CA LYS A 593 46.70 -10.27 13.96
C LYS A 593 46.91 -11.77 14.04
N LEU A 594 47.90 -12.31 13.36
CA LEU A 594 48.29 -13.72 13.45
C LEU A 594 48.82 -14.04 14.85
N ILE A 595 48.59 -15.27 15.32
CA ILE A 595 49.27 -15.77 16.53
C ILE A 595 50.75 -16.03 16.25
N SER A 596 51.07 -16.49 15.04
CA SER A 596 52.43 -16.74 14.59
C SER A 596 52.60 -16.34 13.13
N PRO A 597 53.69 -15.63 12.77
CA PRO A 597 53.94 -15.19 11.40
C PRO A 597 54.22 -16.36 10.45
N ILE A 598 54.54 -17.54 10.98
CA ILE A 598 54.80 -18.76 10.21
C ILE A 598 53.49 -19.30 9.62
N PHE A 599 52.37 -19.16 10.34
CA PHE A 599 51.05 -19.57 9.88
C PHE A 599 50.34 -18.36 9.29
N HIS A 600 50.53 -18.12 8.00
CA HIS A 600 50.02 -16.94 7.28
C HIS A 600 49.02 -17.27 6.17
N GLY A 601 48.51 -18.51 6.14
CA GLY A 601 47.49 -18.95 5.19
C GLY A 601 46.09 -18.44 5.52
N VAL A 602 45.14 -18.65 4.61
CA VAL A 602 43.71 -18.53 4.92
C VAL A 602 43.32 -19.64 5.91
N ASN A 603 42.52 -19.30 6.93
CA ASN A 603 42.21 -20.09 8.13
C ASN A 603 43.40 -20.25 9.10
N ALA A 604 44.39 -19.37 9.05
CA ALA A 604 45.47 -19.36 10.04
C ALA A 604 44.98 -18.83 11.40
N PRO A 605 45.48 -19.35 12.53
CA PRO A 605 45.10 -18.85 13.85
C PRO A 605 45.41 -17.36 14.03
N ALA A 606 44.40 -16.60 14.43
CA ALA A 606 44.48 -15.16 14.69
C ALA A 606 44.23 -14.87 16.18
N ALA A 607 44.95 -13.88 16.71
CA ALA A 607 44.74 -13.33 18.05
C ALA A 607 43.58 -12.33 18.10
N GLY A 608 43.19 -11.76 16.95
CA GLY A 608 42.10 -10.79 16.85
C GLY A 608 42.01 -10.15 15.47
N MET A 609 40.98 -9.32 15.28
CA MET A 609 40.87 -8.41 14.13
C MET A 609 41.41 -7.02 14.47
N ASN A 610 42.17 -6.43 13.54
CA ASN A 610 42.71 -5.07 13.60
C ASN A 610 41.87 -4.07 12.77
N GLY A 611 40.59 -4.41 12.53
CA GLY A 611 39.63 -3.59 11.78
C GLY A 611 39.77 -3.67 10.26
N ASP A 612 39.03 -2.79 9.59
CA ASP A 612 39.01 -2.65 8.14
C ASP A 612 40.29 -2.00 7.61
N VAL A 613 40.72 -2.43 6.44
CA VAL A 613 41.84 -1.87 5.68
C VAL A 613 41.40 -1.48 4.27
N THR A 614 41.75 -0.26 3.88
CA THR A 614 41.57 0.25 2.52
C THR A 614 42.60 -0.38 1.57
N PHE A 615 42.30 -0.37 0.27
CA PHE A 615 43.25 -0.81 -0.76
C PHE A 615 44.59 -0.07 -0.66
N THR A 616 44.56 1.23 -0.36
CA THR A 616 45.74 2.08 -0.15
C THR A 616 46.62 1.59 1.01
N GLN A 617 46.02 1.19 2.13
CA GLN A 617 46.77 0.67 3.29
C GLN A 617 47.46 -0.65 2.97
N VAL A 618 46.76 -1.57 2.31
CA VAL A 618 47.34 -2.86 1.91
C VAL A 618 48.54 -2.65 0.97
N CYS A 619 48.41 -1.74 0.02
CA CYS A 619 49.50 -1.45 -0.91
C CYS A 619 50.71 -0.78 -0.23
N LYS A 620 50.50 0.06 0.80
CA LYS A 620 51.61 0.56 1.64
C LYS A 620 52.33 -0.59 2.34
N THR A 621 51.59 -1.56 2.89
CA THR A 621 52.16 -2.77 3.51
C THR A 621 52.99 -3.58 2.52
N LEU A 622 52.49 -3.75 1.29
CA LEU A 622 53.23 -4.44 0.22
C LEU A 622 54.51 -3.69 -0.17
N LYS A 623 54.45 -2.36 -0.32
CA LYS A 623 55.64 -1.51 -0.61
C LYS A 623 56.67 -1.54 0.52
N ALA A 624 56.23 -1.77 1.76
CA ALA A 624 57.10 -1.93 2.93
C ALA A 624 57.74 -3.33 3.05
N GLY A 625 57.57 -4.22 2.06
CA GLY A 625 58.13 -5.58 2.08
C GLY A 625 57.13 -6.67 2.49
N GLY A 626 55.83 -6.35 2.55
CA GLY A 626 54.78 -7.35 2.74
C GLY A 626 54.68 -8.31 1.56
N THR A 627 54.19 -9.52 1.82
CA THR A 627 54.02 -10.58 0.81
C THR A 627 52.57 -10.63 0.34
N ARG A 628 52.36 -10.58 -0.98
CA ARG A 628 51.07 -10.84 -1.63
C ARG A 628 50.93 -12.34 -1.92
N VAL A 629 49.77 -12.91 -1.61
CA VAL A 629 49.39 -14.28 -2.00
C VAL A 629 48.02 -14.26 -2.65
N PHE A 630 47.82 -15.03 -3.72
CA PHE A 630 46.53 -15.17 -4.39
C PHE A 630 45.92 -16.54 -4.11
N ASP A 631 44.74 -16.59 -3.49
CA ASP A 631 44.01 -17.84 -3.29
C ASP A 631 43.28 -18.22 -4.59
N ASN A 632 43.83 -19.18 -5.31
CA ASN A 632 43.32 -19.59 -6.61
C ASN A 632 41.97 -20.33 -6.53
N GLU A 633 41.59 -20.88 -5.37
CA GLU A 633 40.27 -21.49 -5.17
C GLU A 633 39.20 -20.41 -5.02
N SER A 634 39.45 -19.44 -4.13
CA SER A 634 38.49 -18.36 -3.81
C SER A 634 38.54 -17.17 -4.76
N LYS A 635 39.57 -17.10 -5.61
CA LYS A 635 39.86 -16.02 -6.59
C LYS A 635 39.99 -14.64 -5.96
N VAL A 636 40.66 -14.57 -4.81
CA VAL A 636 40.93 -13.33 -4.08
C VAL A 636 42.34 -13.31 -3.50
N PRO A 637 43.00 -12.15 -3.40
CA PRO A 637 44.28 -12.02 -2.75
C PRO A 637 44.16 -11.88 -1.23
N TYR A 638 45.28 -12.10 -0.56
CA TYR A 638 45.56 -11.56 0.76
C TYR A 638 47.02 -11.10 0.81
N ALA A 639 47.33 -10.21 1.75
CA ALA A 639 48.68 -9.74 2.02
C ALA A 639 49.05 -10.05 3.47
N TYR A 640 50.33 -10.28 3.75
CA TYR A 640 50.80 -10.38 5.13
C TYR A 640 52.18 -9.77 5.29
N HIS A 641 52.45 -9.24 6.49
CA HIS A 641 53.75 -8.71 6.88
C HIS A 641 53.96 -8.98 8.37
N GLY A 642 54.91 -9.84 8.71
CA GLY A 642 55.12 -10.27 10.09
C GLY A 642 53.84 -10.90 10.66
N TYR A 643 53.28 -10.28 11.70
CA TYR A 643 52.03 -10.75 12.34
C TYR A 643 50.77 -10.18 11.71
N ASP A 644 50.86 -9.23 10.79
CA ASP A 644 49.68 -8.59 10.21
C ASP A 644 49.26 -9.36 8.94
N TRP A 645 47.99 -9.69 8.85
CA TRP A 645 47.39 -10.39 7.71
C TRP A 645 46.18 -9.59 7.22
N MET A 646 46.04 -9.37 5.93
CA MET A 646 45.06 -8.47 5.35
C MET A 646 44.38 -9.14 4.15
N SER A 647 43.07 -9.38 4.25
CA SER A 647 42.27 -9.69 3.05
C SER A 647 41.96 -8.40 2.30
N TYR A 648 41.83 -8.48 0.96
CA TYR A 648 41.52 -7.32 0.13
C TYR A 648 41.11 -7.75 -1.29
N GLU A 649 40.75 -6.77 -2.12
CA GLU A 649 40.58 -6.94 -3.57
C GLU A 649 41.73 -6.24 -4.31
N ASP A 650 42.15 -6.80 -5.44
CA ASP A 650 43.12 -6.18 -6.33
C ASP A 650 42.73 -6.32 -7.80
N SER A 651 43.63 -5.95 -8.70
CA SER A 651 43.37 -6.04 -10.14
C SER A 651 42.95 -7.45 -10.58
N GLU A 652 43.61 -8.50 -10.08
CA GLU A 652 43.34 -9.88 -10.50
C GLU A 652 41.96 -10.35 -10.02
N SER A 653 41.61 -10.10 -8.76
CA SER A 653 40.28 -10.46 -8.23
C SER A 653 39.16 -9.61 -8.82
N MET A 654 39.40 -8.31 -9.07
CA MET A 654 38.45 -7.44 -9.75
C MET A 654 38.11 -7.95 -11.15
N HIS A 655 39.12 -8.36 -11.95
CA HIS A 655 38.88 -8.96 -13.26
C HIS A 655 38.12 -10.28 -13.13
N ALA A 656 38.49 -11.15 -12.17
CA ALA A 656 37.82 -12.42 -11.97
C ALA A 656 36.33 -12.24 -11.63
N LYS A 657 36.01 -11.34 -10.70
CA LYS A 657 34.63 -11.04 -10.29
C LYS A 657 33.84 -10.36 -11.40
N ALA A 658 34.38 -9.32 -12.03
CA ALA A 658 33.69 -8.61 -13.10
C ALA A 658 33.36 -9.54 -14.29
N ASN A 659 34.32 -10.36 -14.72
CA ASN A 659 34.07 -11.35 -15.79
C ASN A 659 33.06 -12.40 -15.35
N TRP A 660 33.14 -12.87 -14.10
CA TRP A 660 32.17 -13.81 -13.57
C TRP A 660 30.75 -13.20 -13.58
N ILE A 661 30.55 -11.99 -13.06
CA ILE A 661 29.27 -11.27 -13.05
C ILE A 661 28.67 -11.19 -14.46
N LYS A 662 29.48 -10.73 -15.43
CA LYS A 662 29.11 -10.64 -16.85
C LYS A 662 28.73 -12.01 -17.42
N SER A 663 29.54 -13.04 -17.16
CA SER A 663 29.30 -14.40 -17.67
C SER A 663 28.03 -15.04 -17.10
N GLN A 664 27.70 -14.74 -15.84
CA GLN A 664 26.52 -15.29 -15.18
C GLN A 664 25.23 -14.55 -15.53
N GLY A 665 25.32 -13.42 -16.24
CA GLY A 665 24.18 -12.62 -16.66
C GLY A 665 23.50 -11.86 -15.52
N PHE A 666 24.24 -11.49 -14.47
CA PHE A 666 23.76 -10.57 -13.44
C PHE A 666 23.68 -9.15 -13.99
N GLY A 667 22.89 -8.29 -13.34
CA GLY A 667 22.61 -6.94 -13.84
C GLY A 667 23.78 -5.96 -13.74
N GLY A 668 24.80 -6.30 -12.95
CA GLY A 668 25.96 -5.46 -12.75
C GLY A 668 26.68 -5.74 -11.43
N ALA A 669 27.48 -4.78 -11.02
CA ALA A 669 28.25 -4.82 -9.78
C ALA A 669 27.93 -3.59 -8.94
N MET A 670 27.94 -3.79 -7.63
CA MET A 670 27.95 -2.74 -6.64
C MET A 670 29.34 -2.70 -5.98
N THR A 671 29.91 -1.51 -5.76
CA THR A 671 31.17 -1.36 -5.03
C THR A 671 30.96 -0.60 -3.73
N PHE A 672 31.56 -1.12 -2.65
CA PHE A 672 31.63 -0.46 -1.36
C PHE A 672 33.11 -0.28 -0.99
N ASP A 673 33.71 0.89 -1.19
CA ASP A 673 33.15 2.15 -1.72
C ASP A 673 34.19 2.94 -2.55
N LEU A 674 33.82 4.11 -3.06
CA LEU A 674 34.75 5.02 -3.79
C LEU A 674 35.85 5.60 -2.89
N ASN A 675 35.60 5.72 -1.58
CA ASN A 675 36.51 6.33 -0.62
C ASN A 675 37.70 5.41 -0.29
N SER A 676 37.49 4.10 -0.37
CA SER A 676 38.46 3.06 0.01
C SER A 676 39.31 2.56 -1.16
N ASP A 677 38.95 2.92 -2.40
CA ASP A 677 39.82 2.74 -3.57
C ASP A 677 40.98 3.76 -3.57
N ASP A 678 41.99 3.53 -4.40
CA ASP A 678 43.15 4.42 -4.55
C ASP A 678 42.80 5.70 -5.34
N TRP A 679 41.92 6.54 -4.79
CA TRP A 679 41.54 7.81 -5.40
C TRP A 679 42.67 8.85 -5.38
N GLN A 680 43.67 8.66 -4.52
CA GLN A 680 44.85 9.52 -4.38
C GLN A 680 46.02 9.11 -5.28
N SER A 681 45.94 7.98 -5.99
CA SER A 681 47.05 7.45 -6.81
C SER A 681 48.33 7.19 -5.99
N VAL A 682 48.17 6.66 -4.78
CA VAL A 682 49.25 6.25 -3.87
C VAL A 682 49.87 4.93 -4.31
N CYS A 683 49.07 4.03 -4.83
CA CYS A 683 49.47 2.68 -5.21
C CYS A 683 49.93 2.65 -6.66
N ASP A 684 49.09 3.18 -7.54
CA ASP A 684 49.34 3.31 -8.96
C ASP A 684 49.29 4.77 -9.43
N LYS A 685 49.77 5.03 -10.65
CA LYS A 685 49.79 6.40 -11.21
C LYS A 685 48.42 6.95 -11.59
N ILE A 686 47.35 6.16 -11.43
CA ILE A 686 46.01 6.47 -11.94
C ILE A 686 45.00 6.29 -10.80
N PRO A 687 44.12 7.28 -10.54
CA PRO A 687 43.17 7.19 -9.45
C PRO A 687 42.02 6.23 -9.75
N PHE A 688 41.46 5.63 -8.70
CA PHE A 688 40.33 4.71 -8.73
C PHE A 688 40.60 3.44 -9.56
N LEU A 689 41.72 2.77 -9.29
CA LEU A 689 42.17 1.61 -10.05
C LEU A 689 41.09 0.52 -10.13
N LEU A 690 40.52 0.12 -8.99
CA LEU A 690 39.56 -0.99 -8.94
C LEU A 690 38.29 -0.64 -9.73
N HIS A 691 37.78 0.58 -9.56
CA HIS A 691 36.60 1.05 -10.32
C HIS A 691 36.87 1.17 -11.83
N ARG A 692 38.10 1.52 -12.24
CA ARG A 692 38.50 1.56 -13.65
C ARG A 692 38.50 0.19 -14.31
N ILE A 693 38.99 -0.83 -13.60
CA ILE A 693 38.97 -2.21 -14.08
C ILE A 693 37.52 -2.66 -14.29
N LEU A 694 36.65 -2.38 -13.31
CA LEU A 694 35.23 -2.69 -13.42
C LEU A 694 34.59 -1.99 -14.63
N HIS A 695 34.88 -0.70 -14.82
CA HIS A 695 34.43 0.06 -15.98
C HIS A 695 34.88 -0.58 -17.31
N GLN A 696 36.17 -0.94 -17.41
CA GLN A 696 36.74 -1.56 -18.61
C GLN A 696 36.08 -2.90 -18.94
N VAL A 697 35.90 -3.79 -17.95
CA VAL A 697 35.32 -5.12 -18.18
C VAL A 697 33.84 -5.05 -18.58
N PHE A 698 33.09 -4.07 -18.08
CA PHE A 698 31.66 -3.93 -18.35
C PHE A 698 31.34 -3.14 -19.63
N THR A 699 32.33 -2.45 -20.21
CA THR A 699 32.19 -1.68 -21.46
C THR A 699 32.81 -2.38 -22.66
N THR A 700 33.69 -3.35 -22.43
CA THR A 700 34.01 -4.43 -23.37
C THR A 700 32.92 -5.48 -23.34
#